data_AF-A0A1R1I0R6-F1
#
_entry.id   AF-A0A1R1I0R6-F1
#
_cell.length_a   1.000
_cell.length_b   1.000
_cell.length_c   1.000
_cell.angle_alpha   90.00
_cell.angle_beta   90.00
_cell.angle_gamma   90.00
#
_symmetry.space_group_name_H-M   'P 1'
#
loop_
_entity.id
_entity.type
_entity.pdbx_description
1 polymer ?
#
loop_
_entity_poly.entity_id
_entity_poly.type
_entity_poly.pdbx_seq_one_letter_code
_entity_poly.pdbx_strand_id
1 'polypeptide(L)'
;MNHRLPVTLADIMTCDVRSVAPETSLQEVAKIMSEASISSLLIGPPEKTLGIITESNMLRALHWRLPGHTAVSEVMSHPLVTAPPDLDLLGARKLIDAHSIRHLVVVAPDGATIGIVSETDFRRHLGVLAFQHLQTLASAMDREMPHLPPGTKLDTALTRMLQLASDYILVSEHGKPLGILTERDVPRLLSCYPNACEIPLGQAMSAPVHSIHVKQSVNDALSAMSVYRVRHMVVLSDDGEVAGVISQSRLFEQLAMHDMEITLNRLCEERDRLRLEAQLNLALSAAGAGAWEYRPRHDRVVCSNSLLALFGENEGNGPMNLAEWRERIHPQDRQHYDVAVDSVLREKMGQHRMEYRIRHAWGHWLWVEDRGCVTERDHEGLPTVVSGILTDIGQRRADRRRIERQNRSLHLLGGIARSVVRESDETALLAAVCRLAVDIGGYRSARFIAADEPMPAVQEADYILPLHNDGERVGYLLLGIETGHSIDDEEAGLLDDLANELGIGIGKQRSRRALAASEASLRQLSLAIEQSPHSIIITRTDGSIEYVNQAFVACTGYPPEEIIGGNPRLLKSDQTSRRTLAELWQSLLRGDIWRGEFINRRKDGSLYNAHAIISPVRQKNGEVTHYLAIEEDVTEKKRDQAELARYRQELEGLVDQRTKQLQHAKEEAEAANRAKSSFLANMSHEIRTPMNAILGLTHLLQRDIAATDASERLGRIADAANQLMQLLNDILDLSRLEAGNLTPSNGEFSLAELIAEARQQFADKARSKNLGLDSQIAPNLPPRLRGDAQHIRQILLQLLANAIKFTESGSITIRVEAQAREGDRLRLRFSVTDTGIGIARTTQSRLFNPFEQADSSTTRRHSGAGLGLVISRRLAELMGGNIGVNSAPGEGSEFWFVLPLQVIDAGAQTLPAPAAASVTAPDTAGDADALDYLSRIPGLDAKAGLHAVRGKLATYQRLLSTFADNHLGDFPHMHELFALGELEEARRLAHSIKGAAGTLGATAVFQSAADLDHAIRQQRPAEEIARLIADCEDNYQQLHAALAGQRQAAQASAQQGNGATAEELRRQLAGLSQQLKDCDFAVQGQLQTKAPLLQQVLGEAFGSFERKIADFDFEAAAEQLDQALARLS
;
A
#
# COMPACT_ATOMS: atom_id res chain seq x y z
N MET A 1 -17.69 -11.74 -26.24
CA MET A 1 -17.61 -10.51 -27.07
C MET A 1 -16.26 -10.52 -27.77
N ASN A 2 -16.23 -10.28 -29.09
CA ASN A 2 -15.06 -10.45 -29.96
C ASN A 2 -13.81 -9.70 -29.45
N HIS A 3 -12.78 -10.45 -29.06
CA HIS A 3 -11.41 -9.95 -28.91
C HIS A 3 -10.90 -9.58 -30.32
N ARG A 4 -10.92 -8.29 -30.67
CA ARG A 4 -10.10 -7.81 -31.78
C ARG A 4 -8.65 -7.73 -31.28
N LEU A 5 -7.75 -8.41 -31.97
CA LEU A 5 -6.30 -8.30 -31.78
C LEU A 5 -5.87 -6.81 -31.79
N PRO A 6 -4.83 -6.43 -31.03
CA PRO A 6 -4.30 -5.07 -31.07
C PRO A 6 -3.80 -4.74 -32.47
N VAL A 7 -4.19 -3.56 -32.98
CA VAL A 7 -3.71 -3.01 -34.26
C VAL A 7 -2.21 -2.73 -34.16
N THR A 8 -1.46 -3.08 -35.20
CA THR A 8 0.01 -2.95 -35.27
C THR A 8 0.44 -1.91 -36.31
N LEU A 9 1.73 -1.54 -36.33
CA LEU A 9 2.27 -0.63 -37.34
C LEU A 9 2.12 -1.17 -38.77
N ALA A 10 2.18 -2.49 -38.97
CA ALA A 10 1.95 -3.14 -40.26
C ALA A 10 0.57 -2.83 -40.84
N ASP A 11 -0.43 -2.60 -39.98
CA ASP A 11 -1.82 -2.33 -40.39
C ASP A 11 -2.04 -0.89 -40.86
N ILE A 12 -1.11 0.02 -40.56
CA ILE A 12 -1.27 1.47 -40.81
C ILE A 12 -0.15 2.09 -41.66
N MET A 13 0.99 1.43 -41.82
CA MET A 13 2.15 2.01 -42.50
C MET A 13 1.90 2.25 -43.99
N THR A 14 2.45 3.36 -44.51
CA THR A 14 2.55 3.59 -45.95
C THR A 14 3.72 2.77 -46.48
N CYS A 15 3.43 1.80 -47.34
CA CYS A 15 4.43 0.89 -47.94
C CYS A 15 5.11 1.48 -49.18
N ASP A 16 4.49 2.45 -49.85
CA ASP A 16 5.05 3.14 -51.02
C ASP A 16 5.95 4.31 -50.57
N VAL A 17 7.18 3.98 -50.17
CA VAL A 17 8.12 4.96 -49.61
C VAL A 17 9.05 5.48 -50.70
N ARG A 18 9.04 6.79 -50.91
CA ARG A 18 9.92 7.46 -51.88
C ARG A 18 11.29 7.74 -51.27
N SER A 19 12.34 7.47 -52.04
CA SER A 19 13.72 7.73 -51.65
C SER A 19 14.51 8.46 -52.74
N VAL A 20 15.53 9.21 -52.30
CA VAL A 20 16.47 9.94 -53.17
C VAL A 20 17.92 9.64 -52.80
N ALA A 21 18.85 9.88 -53.73
CA ALA A 21 20.27 9.71 -53.45
C ALA A 21 20.78 10.81 -52.49
N PRO A 22 21.79 10.53 -51.64
CA PRO A 22 22.32 11.50 -50.67
C PRO A 22 22.85 12.80 -51.32
N GLU A 23 23.36 12.69 -52.56
CA GLU A 23 23.94 13.80 -53.33
C GLU A 23 22.90 14.66 -54.06
N THR A 24 21.61 14.33 -53.90
CA THR A 24 20.54 15.12 -54.50
C THR A 24 20.55 16.52 -53.88
N SER A 25 20.32 17.56 -54.68
CA SER A 25 20.31 18.93 -54.17
C SER A 25 19.05 19.23 -53.35
N LEU A 26 19.17 20.11 -52.35
CA LEU A 26 18.04 20.55 -51.53
C LEU A 26 16.89 21.14 -52.36
N GLN A 27 17.21 21.86 -53.44
CA GLN A 27 16.21 22.44 -54.34
C GLN A 27 15.46 21.39 -55.16
N GLU A 28 16.15 20.34 -55.63
CA GLU A 28 15.53 19.20 -56.31
C GLU A 28 14.60 18.43 -55.35
N VAL A 29 15.04 18.21 -54.11
CA VAL A 29 14.20 17.55 -53.09
C VAL A 29 12.99 18.42 -52.72
N ALA A 30 13.16 19.74 -52.61
CA ALA A 30 12.04 20.67 -52.35
C ALA A 30 11.00 20.61 -53.47
N LYS A 31 11.45 20.52 -54.73
CA LYS A 31 10.59 20.32 -55.89
C LYS A 31 9.84 18.98 -55.82
N ILE A 32 10.53 17.87 -55.54
CA ILE A 32 9.89 16.54 -55.39
C ILE A 32 8.84 16.56 -54.27
N MET A 33 9.18 17.11 -53.09
CA MET A 33 8.25 17.21 -51.96
C MET A 33 7.02 18.06 -52.31
N SER A 34 7.23 19.19 -52.99
CA SER A 34 6.15 20.10 -53.39
C SER A 34 5.24 19.51 -54.45
N GLU A 35 5.79 18.93 -55.53
CA GLU A 35 5.02 18.32 -56.63
C GLU A 35 4.25 17.08 -56.17
N ALA A 36 4.86 16.25 -55.32
CA ALA A 36 4.23 15.06 -54.77
C ALA A 36 3.31 15.33 -53.56
N SER A 37 3.35 16.55 -53.01
CA SER A 37 2.63 16.93 -51.79
C SER A 37 2.91 16.00 -50.60
N ILE A 38 4.17 15.58 -50.43
CA ILE A 38 4.65 14.71 -49.35
C ILE A 38 5.42 15.51 -48.29
N SER A 39 5.34 15.09 -47.03
CA SER A 39 5.96 15.79 -45.90
C SER A 39 7.35 15.28 -45.52
N SER A 40 7.77 14.15 -46.11
CA SER A 40 9.09 13.59 -45.92
C SER A 40 9.55 12.75 -47.11
N LEU A 41 10.87 12.56 -47.21
CA LEU A 41 11.55 11.68 -48.16
C LEU A 41 12.65 10.91 -47.44
N LEU A 42 12.81 9.63 -47.77
CA LEU A 42 13.93 8.85 -47.30
C LEU A 42 15.18 9.10 -48.15
N ILE A 43 16.36 8.91 -47.55
CA ILE A 43 17.64 9.13 -48.22
C ILE A 43 18.45 7.85 -48.20
N GLY A 44 18.91 7.44 -49.37
CA GLY A 44 19.63 6.19 -49.58
C GLY A 44 18.75 5.06 -50.13
N PRO A 45 19.35 3.90 -50.45
CA PRO A 45 18.63 2.76 -50.98
C PRO A 45 17.69 2.13 -49.92
N PRO A 46 16.55 1.52 -50.32
CA PRO A 46 15.59 0.92 -49.39
C PRO A 46 16.19 -0.14 -48.44
N GLU A 47 17.21 -0.85 -48.93
CA GLU A 47 17.97 -1.86 -48.19
C GLU A 47 18.81 -1.25 -47.05
N LYS A 48 19.16 0.03 -47.16
CA LYS A 48 20.00 0.74 -46.19
C LYS A 48 19.71 2.24 -46.21
N THR A 49 18.55 2.61 -45.68
CA THR A 49 18.15 4.02 -45.52
C THR A 49 19.12 4.72 -44.55
N LEU A 50 19.73 5.81 -45.00
CA LEU A 50 20.74 6.56 -44.25
C LEU A 50 20.14 7.66 -43.38
N GLY A 51 19.02 8.24 -43.82
CA GLY A 51 18.38 9.36 -43.14
C GLY A 51 17.02 9.70 -43.74
N ILE A 52 16.38 10.72 -43.16
CA ILE A 52 15.09 11.26 -43.60
C ILE A 52 15.20 12.78 -43.68
N ILE A 53 14.61 13.37 -44.73
CA ILE A 53 14.40 14.81 -44.83
C ILE A 53 12.91 15.12 -44.67
N THR A 54 12.60 16.10 -43.82
CA THR A 54 11.23 16.56 -43.53
C THR A 54 11.06 18.05 -43.83
N GLU A 55 9.81 18.52 -43.81
CA GLU A 55 9.47 19.95 -43.91
C GLU A 55 10.23 20.82 -42.88
N SER A 56 10.43 20.32 -41.65
CA SER A 56 11.19 21.03 -40.59
C SER A 56 12.70 21.08 -40.86
N ASN A 57 13.28 20.08 -41.53
CA ASN A 57 14.67 20.16 -42.00
C ASN A 57 14.82 21.25 -43.07
N MET A 58 13.87 21.33 -44.00
CA MET A 58 13.84 22.38 -45.03
C MET A 58 13.63 23.77 -44.45
N LEU A 59 12.80 23.91 -43.41
CA LEU A 59 12.59 25.17 -42.71
C LEU A 59 13.91 25.67 -42.10
N ARG A 60 14.65 24.79 -41.41
CA ARG A 60 15.97 25.09 -40.86
C ARG A 60 16.97 25.49 -41.94
N ALA A 61 17.00 24.75 -43.06
CA ALA A 61 17.87 25.06 -44.18
C ALA A 61 17.57 26.43 -44.81
N LEU A 62 16.28 26.77 -44.97
CA LEU A 62 15.84 28.06 -45.47
C LEU A 62 16.20 29.20 -44.50
N HIS A 63 16.05 29.00 -43.20
CA HIS A 63 16.44 29.99 -42.18
C HIS A 63 17.96 30.22 -42.13
N TRP A 64 18.76 29.16 -42.23
CA TRP A 64 20.23 29.25 -42.30
C TRP A 64 20.76 29.74 -43.64
N ARG A 65 19.87 30.03 -44.61
CA ARG A 65 20.22 30.53 -45.94
C ARG A 65 21.18 29.60 -46.69
N LEU A 66 21.00 28.29 -46.51
CA LEU A 66 21.80 27.31 -47.22
C LEU A 66 21.55 27.43 -48.73
N PRO A 67 22.59 27.34 -49.58
CA PRO A 67 22.40 27.37 -51.02
C PRO A 67 21.51 26.21 -51.50
N GLY A 68 20.67 26.45 -52.51
CA GLY A 68 19.78 25.39 -53.05
C GLY A 68 20.51 24.16 -53.61
N HIS A 69 21.79 24.30 -53.95
CA HIS A 69 22.67 23.21 -54.42
C HIS A 69 23.31 22.38 -53.29
N THR A 70 23.05 22.70 -52.02
CA THR A 70 23.54 21.93 -50.87
C THR A 70 23.05 20.49 -50.98
N ALA A 71 23.94 19.52 -50.77
CA ALA A 71 23.58 18.10 -50.78
C ALA A 71 22.65 17.78 -49.61
N VAL A 72 21.62 16.97 -49.83
CA VAL A 72 20.62 16.70 -48.79
C VAL A 72 21.22 15.87 -47.65
N SER A 73 22.29 15.13 -47.90
CA SER A 73 23.10 14.45 -46.88
C SER A 73 23.60 15.38 -45.75
N GLU A 74 23.79 16.68 -46.02
CA GLU A 74 24.22 17.68 -45.03
C GLU A 74 23.07 18.24 -44.18
N VAL A 75 21.81 18.02 -44.59
CA VAL A 75 20.62 18.65 -44.01
C VAL A 75 19.66 17.63 -43.38
N MET A 76 19.77 16.37 -43.78
CA MET A 76 18.90 15.28 -43.34
C MET A 76 19.01 14.99 -41.84
N SER A 77 17.95 14.42 -41.28
CA SER A 77 17.96 13.92 -39.91
C SER A 77 18.61 12.53 -39.86
N HIS A 78 19.63 12.38 -39.02
CA HIS A 78 20.32 11.12 -38.74
C HIS A 78 20.81 11.09 -37.27
N PRO A 79 20.86 9.92 -36.58
CA PRO A 79 20.44 8.59 -37.05
C PRO A 79 18.92 8.45 -37.17
N LEU A 80 18.47 7.52 -38.02
CA LEU A 80 17.05 7.25 -38.28
C LEU A 80 16.41 6.56 -37.07
N VAL A 81 15.26 7.05 -36.62
CA VAL A 81 14.46 6.35 -35.59
C VAL A 81 13.58 5.33 -36.29
N THR A 82 13.75 4.06 -35.94
CA THR A 82 13.10 2.92 -36.58
C THR A 82 12.26 2.10 -35.62
N ALA A 83 11.21 1.45 -36.12
CA ALA A 83 10.37 0.52 -35.35
C ALA A 83 10.07 -0.76 -36.15
N PRO A 84 9.85 -1.89 -35.46
CA PRO A 84 9.45 -3.13 -36.12
C PRO A 84 7.93 -3.11 -36.48
N PRO A 85 7.51 -3.86 -37.51
CA PRO A 85 6.13 -3.82 -38.02
C PRO A 85 5.07 -4.34 -37.04
N ASP A 86 5.45 -5.18 -36.09
CA ASP A 86 4.59 -5.77 -35.06
C ASP A 86 4.39 -4.86 -33.84
N LEU A 87 5.08 -3.71 -33.79
CA LEU A 87 4.91 -2.75 -32.70
C LEU A 87 3.46 -2.25 -32.64
N ASP A 88 2.89 -2.22 -31.44
CA ASP A 88 1.55 -1.69 -31.21
C ASP A 88 1.51 -0.17 -31.35
N LEU A 89 0.30 0.38 -31.59
CA LEU A 89 0.13 1.82 -31.79
C LEU A 89 0.60 2.67 -30.60
N LEU A 90 0.46 2.14 -29.38
CA LEU A 90 0.87 2.80 -28.14
C LEU A 90 2.40 2.87 -28.01
N GLY A 91 3.10 1.77 -28.27
CA GLY A 91 4.56 1.72 -28.29
C GLY A 91 5.15 2.59 -29.39
N ALA A 92 4.53 2.59 -30.57
CA ALA A 92 4.92 3.47 -31.67
C ALA A 92 4.76 4.96 -31.30
N ARG A 93 3.69 5.34 -30.59
CA ARG A 93 3.49 6.71 -30.14
C ARG A 93 4.52 7.14 -29.10
N LYS A 94 4.85 6.27 -28.14
CA LYS A 94 5.92 6.54 -27.17
C LYS A 94 7.26 6.83 -27.85
N LEU A 95 7.60 6.10 -28.92
CA LEU A 95 8.83 6.37 -29.69
C LEU A 95 8.77 7.73 -30.41
N ILE A 96 7.64 8.07 -31.02
CA ILE A 96 7.41 9.36 -31.68
C ILE A 96 7.58 10.52 -30.69
N ASP A 97 6.95 10.44 -29.52
CA ASP A 97 7.01 11.47 -28.48
C ASP A 97 8.40 11.56 -27.84
N ALA A 98 9.00 10.42 -27.47
CA ALA A 98 10.33 10.37 -26.84
C ALA A 98 11.44 10.96 -27.72
N HIS A 99 11.31 10.80 -29.04
CA HIS A 99 12.27 11.34 -30.00
C HIS A 99 11.82 12.65 -30.67
N SER A 100 10.63 13.17 -30.33
CA SER A 100 10.06 14.40 -30.92
C SER A 100 10.08 14.39 -32.46
N ILE A 101 9.76 13.24 -33.06
CA ILE A 101 9.74 13.04 -34.52
C ILE A 101 8.29 12.99 -35.03
N ARG A 102 8.07 13.24 -36.33
CA ARG A 102 6.72 13.17 -36.94
C ARG A 102 6.50 11.96 -37.85
N HIS A 103 7.60 11.26 -38.16
CA HIS A 103 7.62 10.12 -39.05
C HIS A 103 8.46 9.02 -38.43
N LEU A 104 7.87 7.84 -38.28
CA LEU A 104 8.53 6.65 -37.77
C LEU A 104 8.79 5.72 -38.95
N VAL A 105 10.04 5.33 -39.16
CA VAL A 105 10.41 4.43 -40.26
C VAL A 105 10.24 2.99 -39.79
N VAL A 106 9.50 2.19 -40.55
CA VAL A 106 9.26 0.79 -40.24
C VAL A 106 10.28 -0.06 -40.96
N VAL A 107 11.02 -0.87 -40.21
CA VAL A 107 12.08 -1.74 -40.72
C VAL A 107 11.76 -3.20 -40.45
N ALA A 108 12.05 -4.05 -41.43
CA ALA A 108 11.98 -5.49 -41.26
C ALA A 108 13.13 -6.00 -40.36
N PRO A 109 13.05 -7.23 -39.84
CA PRO A 109 14.10 -7.82 -39.01
C PRO A 109 15.49 -7.90 -39.68
N ASP A 110 15.54 -7.88 -41.01
CA ASP A 110 16.78 -7.84 -41.81
C ASP A 110 17.36 -6.42 -41.98
N GLY A 111 16.70 -5.40 -41.43
CA GLY A 111 17.10 -4.00 -41.49
C GLY A 111 16.59 -3.25 -42.74
N ALA A 112 15.88 -3.91 -43.66
CA ALA A 112 15.33 -3.26 -44.83
C ALA A 112 14.14 -2.35 -44.45
N THR A 113 14.04 -1.19 -45.08
CA THR A 113 12.89 -0.29 -44.87
C THR A 113 11.68 -0.81 -45.62
N ILE A 114 10.60 -1.11 -44.89
CA ILE A 114 9.36 -1.68 -45.44
C ILE A 114 8.20 -0.69 -45.42
N GLY A 115 8.30 0.40 -44.67
CA GLY A 115 7.25 1.41 -44.63
C GLY A 115 7.63 2.64 -43.82
N ILE A 116 6.75 3.63 -43.85
CA ILE A 116 6.81 4.81 -43.00
C ILE A 116 5.43 5.06 -42.41
N VAL A 117 5.40 5.45 -41.13
CA VAL A 117 4.17 5.79 -40.42
C VAL A 117 4.26 7.26 -40.03
N SER A 118 3.28 8.05 -40.45
CA SER A 118 3.12 9.44 -40.07
C SER A 118 1.92 9.62 -39.15
N GLU A 119 1.82 10.77 -38.50
CA GLU A 119 0.63 11.17 -37.74
C GLU A 119 -0.67 11.12 -38.59
N THR A 120 -0.54 11.30 -39.90
CA THR A 120 -1.66 11.23 -40.85
C THR A 120 -2.21 9.81 -41.00
N ASP A 121 -1.35 8.80 -40.84
CA ASP A 121 -1.69 7.38 -40.99
C ASP A 121 -2.42 6.87 -39.74
N PHE A 122 -1.93 7.25 -38.54
CA PHE A 122 -2.63 7.05 -37.28
C PHE A 122 -4.07 7.59 -37.35
N ARG A 123 -4.24 8.80 -37.90
CA ARG A 123 -5.56 9.42 -38.07
C ARG A 123 -6.47 8.63 -38.99
N ARG A 124 -5.96 8.21 -40.14
CA ARG A 124 -6.76 7.48 -41.13
C ARG A 124 -7.31 6.18 -40.55
N HIS A 125 -6.53 5.56 -39.65
CA HIS A 125 -6.91 4.32 -39.00
C HIS A 125 -7.86 4.52 -37.81
N LEU A 126 -7.63 5.51 -36.95
CA LEU A 126 -8.47 5.79 -35.77
C LEU A 126 -9.87 6.32 -36.13
N GLY A 127 -10.00 6.96 -37.29
CA GLY A 127 -11.28 7.45 -37.81
C GLY A 127 -11.85 8.65 -37.04
N VAL A 128 -12.98 9.18 -37.53
CA VAL A 128 -13.65 10.36 -36.96
C VAL A 128 -14.35 10.05 -35.63
N LEU A 129 -14.69 8.78 -35.39
CA LEU A 129 -15.43 8.34 -34.21
C LEU A 129 -14.62 8.46 -32.90
N ALA A 130 -13.29 8.38 -32.95
CA ALA A 130 -12.46 8.46 -31.76
C ALA A 130 -12.58 9.84 -31.07
N PHE A 131 -12.85 10.90 -31.82
CA PHE A 131 -12.90 12.29 -31.33
C PHE A 131 -14.28 12.72 -30.80
N GLN A 132 -15.27 11.82 -30.72
CA GLN A 132 -16.62 12.16 -30.27
C GLN A 132 -16.70 12.72 -28.84
N HIS A 133 -15.70 12.41 -28.00
CA HIS A 133 -15.66 12.83 -26.61
C HIS A 133 -15.21 14.30 -26.43
N LEU A 134 -14.62 14.93 -27.45
CA LEU A 134 -14.21 16.34 -27.41
C LEU A 134 -15.43 17.24 -27.71
N GLN A 135 -16.09 17.75 -26.66
CA GLN A 135 -17.40 18.39 -26.78
C GLN A 135 -17.40 19.80 -27.40
N THR A 136 -16.29 20.57 -27.33
CA THR A 136 -16.26 21.96 -27.84
C THR A 136 -14.94 22.35 -28.49
N LEU A 137 -14.96 23.17 -29.54
CA LEU A 137 -13.74 23.74 -30.14
C LEU A 137 -12.93 24.57 -29.13
N ALA A 138 -13.62 25.21 -28.18
CA ALA A 138 -13.01 26.11 -27.20
C ALA A 138 -12.05 25.42 -26.22
N SER A 139 -12.17 24.11 -26.01
CA SER A 139 -11.29 23.30 -25.16
C SER A 139 -10.12 22.68 -25.92
N ALA A 140 -10.17 22.67 -27.26
CA ALA A 140 -9.16 22.05 -28.11
C ALA A 140 -8.33 23.06 -28.94
N MET A 141 -8.77 24.32 -29.04
CA MET A 141 -8.10 25.36 -29.81
C MET A 141 -7.01 26.08 -29.00
N ASP A 142 -5.92 26.45 -29.69
CA ASP A 142 -4.89 27.32 -29.18
C ASP A 142 -5.32 28.79 -29.24
N ARG A 143 -5.17 29.48 -28.10
CA ARG A 143 -5.52 30.90 -27.96
C ARG A 143 -4.29 31.82 -28.04
N GLU A 144 -3.13 31.31 -27.71
CA GLU A 144 -1.85 32.01 -27.88
C GLU A 144 -1.24 31.58 -29.20
N MET A 145 -1.49 32.36 -30.25
CA MET A 145 -1.04 32.06 -31.61
C MET A 145 -0.03 33.11 -32.10
N PRO A 146 1.12 32.68 -32.66
CA PRO A 146 2.06 33.61 -33.25
C PRO A 146 1.43 34.23 -34.50
N HIS A 147 1.29 35.56 -34.48
CA HIS A 147 0.77 36.33 -35.60
C HIS A 147 1.72 37.45 -36.01
N LEU A 148 1.77 37.73 -37.32
CA LEU A 148 2.62 38.76 -37.92
C LEU A 148 1.84 39.55 -39.00
N PRO A 149 2.14 40.85 -39.20
CA PRO A 149 1.54 41.62 -40.27
C PRO A 149 2.09 41.21 -41.65
N PRO A 150 1.31 41.37 -42.74
CA PRO A 150 1.66 40.87 -44.08
C PRO A 150 2.90 41.52 -44.69
N GLY A 151 3.30 42.72 -44.23
CA GLY A 151 4.51 43.42 -44.68
C GLY A 151 5.82 42.90 -44.07
N THR A 152 5.75 41.97 -43.11
CA THR A 152 6.93 41.40 -42.45
C THR A 152 7.72 40.53 -43.45
N LYS A 153 9.06 40.48 -43.37
CA LYS A 153 9.86 39.58 -44.22
C LYS A 153 9.69 38.12 -43.80
N LEU A 154 9.78 37.20 -44.75
CA LEU A 154 9.70 35.75 -44.50
C LEU A 154 10.76 35.29 -43.48
N ASP A 155 11.98 35.82 -43.53
CA ASP A 155 13.06 35.45 -42.58
C ASP A 155 12.68 35.68 -41.11
N THR A 156 11.99 36.79 -40.83
CA THR A 156 11.50 37.10 -39.49
C THR A 156 10.40 36.12 -39.05
N ALA A 157 9.56 35.69 -39.99
CA ALA A 157 8.56 34.66 -39.70
C ALA A 157 9.20 33.30 -39.43
N LEU A 158 10.15 32.86 -40.25
CA LEU A 158 10.89 31.60 -40.04
C LEU A 158 11.64 31.58 -38.70
N THR A 159 12.29 32.70 -38.36
CA THR A 159 12.97 32.87 -37.06
C THR A 159 11.98 32.70 -35.91
N ARG A 160 10.80 33.31 -36.03
CA ARG A 160 9.77 33.24 -35.00
C ARG A 160 9.13 31.85 -34.89
N MET A 161 8.96 31.14 -36.00
CA MET A 161 8.55 29.72 -36.01
C MET A 161 9.56 28.86 -35.24
N LEU A 162 10.86 29.02 -35.48
CA LEU A 162 11.90 28.26 -34.79
C LEU A 162 12.00 28.60 -33.30
N GLN A 163 11.95 29.88 -32.92
CA GLN A 163 12.04 30.32 -31.53
C GLN A 163 10.86 29.85 -30.67
N LEU A 164 9.66 29.83 -31.25
CA LEU A 164 8.43 29.41 -30.56
C LEU A 164 8.13 27.91 -30.75
N ALA A 165 9.01 27.17 -31.45
CA ALA A 165 8.76 25.80 -31.88
C ALA A 165 7.36 25.61 -32.48
N SER A 166 6.94 26.54 -33.34
CA SER A 166 5.58 26.60 -33.88
C SER A 166 5.55 26.17 -35.35
N ASP A 167 4.63 25.27 -35.67
CA ASP A 167 4.42 24.71 -37.01
C ASP A 167 3.75 25.69 -38.00
N TYR A 168 3.27 26.83 -37.50
CA TYR A 168 2.58 27.83 -38.29
C TYR A 168 2.77 29.26 -37.76
N ILE A 169 2.53 30.24 -38.62
CA ILE A 169 2.33 31.65 -38.27
C ILE A 169 1.06 32.14 -38.94
N LEU A 170 0.21 32.78 -38.15
CA LEU A 170 -0.97 33.46 -38.68
C LEU A 170 -0.57 34.83 -39.24
N VAL A 171 -1.02 35.14 -40.45
CA VAL A 171 -0.87 36.48 -41.02
C VAL A 171 -2.19 37.21 -40.84
N SER A 172 -2.18 38.25 -40.03
CA SER A 172 -3.38 39.02 -39.71
C SER A 172 -3.11 40.52 -39.75
N GLU A 173 -4.17 41.28 -40.02
CA GLU A 173 -4.14 42.73 -40.00
C GLU A 173 -5.42 43.23 -39.35
N HIS A 174 -5.31 44.11 -38.34
CA HIS A 174 -6.45 44.58 -37.54
C HIS A 174 -7.34 43.45 -36.97
N GLY A 175 -6.74 42.36 -36.48
CA GLY A 175 -7.48 41.24 -35.85
C GLY A 175 -8.13 40.26 -36.85
N LYS A 176 -8.14 40.57 -38.15
CA LYS A 176 -8.68 39.69 -39.20
C LYS A 176 -7.58 38.84 -39.83
N PRO A 177 -7.82 37.55 -40.08
CA PRO A 177 -6.81 36.71 -40.71
C PRO A 177 -6.79 36.93 -42.22
N LEU A 178 -5.61 37.22 -42.76
CA LEU A 178 -5.35 37.39 -44.19
C LEU A 178 -4.79 36.10 -44.82
N GLY A 179 -4.01 35.33 -44.06
CA GLY A 179 -3.43 34.07 -44.51
C GLY A 179 -2.73 33.32 -43.39
N ILE A 180 -2.14 32.18 -43.73
CA ILE A 180 -1.36 31.36 -42.80
C ILE A 180 -0.08 30.88 -43.50
N LEU A 181 1.04 30.92 -42.79
CA LEU A 181 2.28 30.28 -43.22
C LEU A 181 2.48 29.03 -42.38
N THR A 182 2.76 27.90 -43.01
CA THR A 182 3.01 26.62 -42.34
C THR A 182 4.31 26.00 -42.85
N GLU A 183 4.85 25.01 -42.14
CA GLU A 183 6.02 24.25 -42.62
C GLU A 183 5.81 23.63 -44.01
N ARG A 184 4.56 23.27 -44.35
CA ARG A 184 4.20 22.71 -45.66
C ARG A 184 4.36 23.69 -46.83
N ASP A 185 4.37 24.99 -46.55
CA ASP A 185 4.61 26.01 -47.56
C ASP A 185 6.10 26.11 -47.92
N VAL A 186 7.01 25.66 -47.05
CA VAL A 186 8.47 25.82 -47.18
C VAL A 186 9.04 25.16 -48.44
N PRO A 187 8.71 23.90 -48.80
CA PRO A 187 9.24 23.28 -50.02
C PRO A 187 8.88 24.07 -51.29
N ARG A 188 7.64 24.58 -51.36
CA ARG A 188 7.19 25.44 -52.46
C ARG A 188 8.01 26.73 -52.51
N LEU A 189 8.23 27.37 -51.36
CA LEU A 189 8.98 28.63 -51.27
C LEU A 189 10.44 28.45 -51.70
N LEU A 190 11.10 27.37 -51.28
CA LEU A 190 12.45 27.00 -51.71
C LEU A 190 12.54 26.71 -53.22
N SER A 191 11.51 26.08 -53.79
CA SER A 191 11.49 25.74 -55.21
C SER A 191 11.25 26.96 -56.12
N CYS A 192 10.35 27.86 -55.72
CA CYS A 192 9.88 28.96 -56.56
C CYS A 192 10.69 30.26 -56.41
N TYR A 193 11.36 30.47 -55.27
CA TYR A 193 12.04 31.72 -54.96
C TYR A 193 13.51 31.46 -54.59
N PRO A 194 14.47 31.81 -55.47
CA PRO A 194 15.90 31.66 -55.21
C PRO A 194 16.38 32.42 -53.95
N ASN A 195 15.71 33.53 -53.61
CA ASN A 195 15.91 34.32 -52.38
C ASN A 195 14.60 34.42 -51.58
N ALA A 196 14.02 33.28 -51.19
CA ALA A 196 12.79 33.23 -50.43
C ALA A 196 12.80 34.10 -49.15
N CYS A 197 13.93 34.23 -48.45
CA CYS A 197 14.02 34.97 -47.17
C CYS A 197 13.64 36.47 -47.25
N GLU A 198 13.77 37.10 -48.42
CA GLU A 198 13.54 38.54 -48.62
C GLU A 198 12.10 38.89 -49.04
N ILE A 199 11.25 37.91 -49.35
CA ILE A 199 9.89 38.17 -49.79
C ILE A 199 8.99 38.59 -48.61
N PRO A 200 8.01 39.50 -48.82
CA PRO A 200 7.01 39.82 -47.81
C PRO A 200 6.13 38.61 -47.48
N LEU A 201 5.71 38.50 -46.22
CA LEU A 201 4.90 37.40 -45.72
C LEU A 201 3.56 37.28 -46.47
N GLY A 202 2.98 38.40 -46.89
CA GLY A 202 1.77 38.43 -47.71
C GLY A 202 1.89 37.74 -49.07
N GLN A 203 3.11 37.60 -49.61
CA GLN A 203 3.39 36.84 -50.84
C GLN A 203 3.79 35.38 -50.56
N ALA A 204 4.29 35.10 -49.35
CA ALA A 204 4.72 33.76 -48.94
C ALA A 204 3.58 32.89 -48.38
N MET A 205 2.62 33.51 -47.69
CA MET A 205 1.52 32.83 -47.01
C MET A 205 0.56 32.12 -47.97
N SER A 206 -0.14 31.12 -47.45
CA SER A 206 -1.32 30.55 -48.08
C SER A 206 -2.55 31.44 -47.80
N ALA A 207 -3.23 31.87 -48.86
CA ALA A 207 -4.42 32.71 -48.81
C ALA A 207 -5.44 32.31 -49.90
N PRO A 208 -6.76 32.39 -49.64
CA PRO A 208 -7.41 32.80 -48.39
C PRO A 208 -7.26 31.76 -47.28
N VAL A 209 -7.31 32.19 -46.02
CA VAL A 209 -7.20 31.26 -44.88
C VAL A 209 -8.45 30.40 -44.77
N HIS A 210 -8.28 29.10 -44.53
CA HIS A 210 -9.40 28.22 -44.22
C HIS A 210 -9.77 28.37 -42.74
N SER A 211 -11.06 28.60 -42.48
CA SER A 211 -11.56 28.90 -41.14
C SER A 211 -12.87 28.21 -40.81
N ILE A 212 -13.12 28.04 -39.51
CA ILE A 212 -14.36 27.52 -38.94
C ILE A 212 -14.89 28.47 -37.86
N HIS A 213 -16.20 28.48 -37.63
CA HIS A 213 -16.81 29.31 -36.61
C HIS A 213 -16.72 28.66 -35.21
N VAL A 214 -16.48 29.44 -34.15
CA VAL A 214 -16.30 28.94 -32.77
C VAL A 214 -17.47 28.10 -32.22
N LYS A 215 -18.67 28.28 -32.78
CA LYS A 215 -19.90 27.53 -32.42
C LYS A 215 -19.99 26.14 -33.06
N GLN A 216 -19.15 25.83 -34.04
CA GLN A 216 -19.17 24.53 -34.72
C GLN A 216 -18.48 23.47 -33.86
N SER A 217 -18.72 22.19 -34.17
CA SER A 217 -18.16 21.09 -33.40
C SER A 217 -16.71 20.78 -33.80
N VAL A 218 -15.99 20.06 -32.93
CA VAL A 218 -14.66 19.50 -33.26
C VAL A 218 -14.75 18.58 -34.48
N ASN A 219 -15.87 17.88 -34.65
CA ASN A 219 -16.12 17.04 -35.83
C ASN A 219 -16.25 17.84 -37.12
N ASP A 220 -16.91 19.00 -37.08
CA ASP A 220 -16.99 19.91 -38.22
C ASP A 220 -15.59 20.42 -38.58
N ALA A 221 -14.76 20.71 -37.58
CA ALA A 221 -13.37 21.10 -37.81
C ALA A 221 -12.55 19.95 -38.42
N LEU A 222 -12.59 18.75 -37.86
CA LEU A 222 -11.87 17.60 -38.42
C LEU A 222 -12.32 17.28 -39.86
N SER A 223 -13.62 17.38 -40.12
CA SER A 223 -14.19 17.19 -41.46
C SER A 223 -13.68 18.25 -42.43
N ALA A 224 -13.74 19.53 -42.06
CA ALA A 224 -13.24 20.62 -42.90
C ALA A 224 -11.72 20.52 -43.11
N MET A 225 -10.92 20.19 -42.08
CA MET A 225 -9.48 19.98 -42.21
C MET A 225 -9.14 18.84 -43.17
N SER A 226 -9.92 17.76 -43.16
CA SER A 226 -9.77 16.65 -44.09
C SER A 226 -10.12 17.06 -45.53
N VAL A 227 -11.24 17.78 -45.71
CA VAL A 227 -11.70 18.26 -47.03
C VAL A 227 -10.70 19.22 -47.65
N TYR A 228 -10.25 20.23 -46.90
CA TYR A 228 -9.27 21.22 -47.38
C TYR A 228 -7.83 20.72 -47.32
N ARG A 229 -7.60 19.51 -46.79
CA ARG A 229 -6.27 18.90 -46.60
C ARG A 229 -5.30 19.80 -45.83
N VAL A 230 -5.79 20.52 -44.81
CA VAL A 230 -5.01 21.41 -43.95
C VAL A 230 -4.74 20.79 -42.58
N ARG A 231 -3.59 21.12 -41.96
CA ARG A 231 -3.21 20.68 -40.60
C ARG A 231 -3.56 21.67 -39.50
N HIS A 232 -3.74 22.93 -39.89
CA HIS A 232 -4.09 24.03 -39.01
C HIS A 232 -5.33 24.71 -39.58
N MET A 233 -6.29 25.03 -38.73
CA MET A 233 -7.49 25.73 -39.15
C MET A 233 -7.83 26.84 -38.18
N VAL A 234 -8.13 28.00 -38.73
CA VAL A 234 -8.40 29.21 -37.94
C VAL A 234 -9.84 29.15 -37.42
N VAL A 235 -10.02 29.41 -36.13
CA VAL A 235 -11.34 29.51 -35.50
C VAL A 235 -11.70 30.99 -35.39
N LEU A 236 -12.86 31.36 -35.92
CA LEU A 236 -13.36 32.74 -35.92
C LEU A 236 -14.45 32.94 -34.87
N SER A 237 -14.46 34.13 -34.27
CA SER A 237 -15.56 34.62 -33.42
C SER A 237 -16.75 35.09 -34.25
N ASP A 238 -17.86 35.43 -33.58
CA ASP A 238 -19.06 36.00 -34.21
C ASP A 238 -18.75 37.34 -34.94
N ASP A 239 -17.72 38.07 -34.50
CA ASP A 239 -17.30 39.37 -35.06
C ASP A 239 -16.32 39.22 -36.25
N GLY A 240 -15.97 37.98 -36.63
CA GLY A 240 -15.04 37.67 -37.72
C GLY A 240 -13.56 37.90 -37.36
N GLU A 241 -13.25 38.11 -36.09
CA GLU A 241 -11.89 38.11 -35.57
C GLU A 241 -11.42 36.68 -35.25
N VAL A 242 -10.11 36.51 -35.13
CA VAL A 242 -9.56 35.19 -34.80
C VAL A 242 -9.72 34.88 -33.32
N ALA A 243 -10.52 33.85 -33.02
CA ALA A 243 -10.73 33.32 -31.69
C ALA A 243 -9.66 32.30 -31.26
N GLY A 244 -9.02 31.63 -32.22
CA GLY A 244 -7.95 30.68 -31.98
C GLY A 244 -7.56 29.90 -33.23
N VAL A 245 -6.67 28.91 -33.09
CA VAL A 245 -6.33 27.96 -34.15
C VAL A 245 -6.44 26.55 -33.60
N ILE A 246 -6.99 25.64 -34.40
CA ILE A 246 -7.02 24.22 -34.08
C ILE A 246 -6.00 23.50 -34.95
N SER A 247 -5.12 22.73 -34.33
CA SER A 247 -4.13 21.90 -35.02
C SER A 247 -4.50 20.43 -34.89
N GLN A 248 -4.09 19.62 -35.87
CA GLN A 248 -4.31 18.18 -35.83
C GLN A 248 -3.56 17.54 -34.66
N SER A 249 -2.30 17.91 -34.43
CA SER A 249 -1.47 17.31 -33.39
C SER A 249 -2.03 17.54 -31.98
N ARG A 250 -2.54 18.75 -31.68
CA ARG A 250 -3.25 19.05 -30.41
C ARG A 250 -4.48 18.19 -30.19
N LEU A 251 -5.28 17.98 -31.24
CA LEU A 251 -6.48 17.14 -31.16
C LEU A 251 -6.11 15.68 -30.85
N PHE A 252 -5.02 15.18 -31.43
CA PHE A 252 -4.50 13.84 -31.17
C PHE A 252 -3.90 13.68 -29.77
N GLU A 253 -3.17 14.67 -29.27
CA GLU A 253 -2.65 14.68 -27.89
C GLU A 253 -3.78 14.58 -26.85
N GLN A 254 -4.86 15.34 -27.03
CA GLN A 254 -6.02 15.26 -26.13
C GLN A 254 -6.73 13.90 -26.21
N LEU A 255 -6.75 13.26 -27.38
CA LEU A 255 -7.32 11.93 -27.55
C LEU A 255 -6.51 10.86 -26.79
N ALA A 256 -5.19 10.89 -26.93
CA ALA A 256 -4.28 9.94 -26.30
C ALA A 256 -4.35 10.00 -24.77
N MET A 257 -4.48 11.20 -24.20
CA MET A 257 -4.68 11.37 -22.75
C MET A 257 -6.00 10.74 -22.28
N HIS A 258 -7.08 10.90 -23.04
CA HIS A 258 -8.39 10.38 -22.67
C HIS A 258 -8.47 8.84 -22.77
N ASP A 259 -7.94 8.24 -23.83
CA ASP A 259 -7.93 6.79 -24.00
C ASP A 259 -7.06 6.08 -22.95
N MET A 260 -5.97 6.73 -22.52
CA MET A 260 -5.09 6.24 -21.46
C MET A 260 -5.79 6.26 -20.10
N GLU A 261 -6.58 7.29 -19.80
CA GLU A 261 -7.39 7.39 -18.58
C GLU A 261 -8.48 6.31 -18.53
N ILE A 262 -9.21 6.09 -19.64
CA ILE A 262 -10.26 5.06 -19.71
C ILE A 262 -9.66 3.65 -19.57
N THR A 263 -8.54 3.38 -20.24
CA THR A 263 -7.90 2.06 -20.20
C THR A 263 -7.31 1.77 -18.81
N LEU A 264 -6.69 2.75 -18.17
CA LEU A 264 -6.19 2.62 -16.79
C LEU A 264 -7.33 2.43 -15.79
N ASN A 265 -8.43 3.17 -15.92
CA ASN A 265 -9.59 3.01 -15.04
C ASN A 265 -10.22 1.61 -15.20
N ARG A 266 -10.39 1.12 -16.43
CA ARG A 266 -10.92 -0.24 -16.66
C ARG A 266 -10.03 -1.33 -16.09
N LEU A 267 -8.71 -1.23 -16.26
CA LEU A 267 -7.75 -2.21 -15.73
C LEU A 267 -7.69 -2.19 -14.19
N CYS A 268 -7.78 -1.00 -13.57
CA CYS A 268 -7.86 -0.87 -12.13
C CYS A 268 -9.16 -1.45 -11.56
N GLU A 269 -10.31 -1.12 -12.17
CA GLU A 269 -11.61 -1.66 -11.78
C GLU A 269 -11.66 -3.19 -11.91
N GLU A 270 -11.13 -3.76 -12.99
CA GLU A 270 -11.10 -5.21 -13.21
C GLU A 270 -10.18 -5.91 -12.20
N ARG A 271 -9.00 -5.35 -11.93
CA ARG A 271 -8.07 -5.87 -10.93
C ARG A 271 -8.67 -5.84 -9.52
N ASP A 272 -9.30 -4.72 -9.15
CA ASP A 272 -9.87 -4.56 -7.82
C ASP A 272 -11.11 -5.47 -7.64
N ARG A 273 -11.91 -5.68 -8.70
CA ARG A 273 -13.00 -6.66 -8.72
C ARG A 273 -12.48 -8.08 -8.51
N LEU A 274 -11.47 -8.51 -9.27
CA LEU A 274 -10.88 -9.85 -9.15
C LEU A 274 -10.24 -10.07 -7.77
N ARG A 275 -9.61 -9.04 -7.21
CA ARG A 275 -9.03 -9.11 -5.85
C ARG A 275 -10.10 -9.26 -4.78
N LEU A 276 -11.19 -8.51 -4.89
CA LEU A 276 -12.32 -8.60 -3.95
C LEU A 276 -13.01 -9.97 -4.05
N GLU A 277 -13.22 -10.48 -5.27
CA GLU A 277 -13.80 -11.80 -5.52
C GLU A 277 -12.92 -12.94 -4.97
N ALA A 278 -11.60 -12.86 -5.16
CA ALA A 278 -10.66 -13.82 -4.60
C ALA A 278 -10.62 -13.78 -3.07
N GLN A 279 -10.65 -12.58 -2.46
CA GLN A 279 -10.72 -12.43 -1.01
C GLN A 279 -12.04 -12.95 -0.43
N LEU A 280 -13.17 -12.69 -1.10
CA LEU A 280 -14.47 -13.21 -0.69
C LEU A 280 -14.50 -14.74 -0.75
N ASN A 281 -14.01 -15.34 -1.84
CA ASN A 281 -13.93 -16.79 -1.99
C ASN A 281 -13.02 -17.44 -0.92
N LEU A 282 -11.88 -16.82 -0.63
CA LEU A 282 -10.97 -17.29 0.43
C LEU A 282 -11.61 -17.19 1.81
N ALA A 283 -12.29 -16.08 2.12
CA ALA A 283 -12.98 -15.88 3.40
C ALA A 283 -14.12 -16.88 3.59
N LEU A 284 -14.92 -17.12 2.55
CA LEU A 284 -16.00 -18.11 2.54
C LEU A 284 -15.46 -19.54 2.72
N SER A 285 -14.41 -19.91 1.98
CA SER A 285 -13.78 -21.22 2.07
C SER A 285 -13.15 -21.47 3.46
N ALA A 286 -12.43 -20.50 4.01
CA ALA A 286 -11.84 -20.60 5.34
C ALA A 286 -12.89 -20.70 6.46
N ALA A 287 -14.06 -20.09 6.27
CA ALA A 287 -15.18 -20.15 7.21
C ALA A 287 -16.03 -21.43 7.07
N GLY A 288 -15.74 -22.31 6.10
CA GLY A 288 -16.61 -23.46 5.79
C GLY A 288 -18.02 -23.04 5.36
N ALA A 289 -18.14 -21.87 4.73
CA ALA A 289 -19.40 -21.27 4.31
C ALA A 289 -19.45 -21.12 2.79
N GLY A 290 -20.65 -21.29 2.23
CA GLY A 290 -20.94 -21.07 0.82
C GLY A 290 -21.98 -19.97 0.64
N ALA A 291 -21.73 -19.01 -0.26
CA ALA A 291 -22.71 -17.99 -0.61
C ALA A 291 -23.68 -18.48 -1.69
N TRP A 292 -24.93 -18.04 -1.60
CA TRP A 292 -25.98 -18.23 -2.61
C TRP A 292 -26.73 -16.92 -2.86
N GLU A 293 -27.23 -16.76 -4.08
CA GLU A 293 -28.11 -15.67 -4.50
C GLU A 293 -29.33 -16.25 -5.22
N TYR A 294 -30.51 -15.72 -4.94
CA TYR A 294 -31.76 -16.09 -5.59
C TYR A 294 -32.42 -14.86 -6.19
N ARG A 295 -32.85 -14.97 -7.45
CA ARG A 295 -33.57 -13.95 -8.20
C ARG A 295 -35.02 -14.38 -8.45
N PRO A 296 -35.99 -13.93 -7.64
CA PRO A 296 -37.38 -14.39 -7.71
C PRO A 296 -38.04 -14.18 -9.08
N ARG A 297 -37.72 -13.09 -9.79
CA ARG A 297 -38.31 -12.78 -11.11
C ARG A 297 -37.97 -13.79 -12.21
N HIS A 298 -36.80 -14.42 -12.13
CA HIS A 298 -36.32 -15.37 -13.15
C HIS A 298 -36.23 -16.79 -12.62
N ASP A 299 -36.67 -17.04 -11.38
CA ASP A 299 -36.47 -18.27 -10.62
C ASP A 299 -35.04 -18.82 -10.78
N ARG A 300 -34.04 -17.95 -10.58
CA ARG A 300 -32.63 -18.28 -10.79
C ARG A 300 -31.86 -18.25 -9.48
N VAL A 301 -31.23 -19.38 -9.15
CA VAL A 301 -30.28 -19.54 -8.06
C VAL A 301 -28.86 -19.49 -8.62
N VAL A 302 -27.98 -18.77 -7.94
CA VAL A 302 -26.56 -18.69 -8.23
C VAL A 302 -25.81 -19.12 -6.98
N CYS A 303 -24.95 -20.13 -7.13
CA CYS A 303 -24.14 -20.68 -6.05
C CYS A 303 -22.69 -20.25 -6.24
N SER A 304 -22.03 -19.85 -5.17
CA SER A 304 -20.57 -19.68 -5.15
C SER A 304 -19.84 -21.03 -5.25
N ASN A 305 -18.58 -21.01 -5.68
CA ASN A 305 -17.76 -22.22 -5.77
C ASN A 305 -17.58 -22.91 -4.41
N SER A 306 -17.44 -22.14 -3.34
CA SER A 306 -17.35 -22.67 -1.97
C SER A 306 -18.64 -23.41 -1.55
N LEU A 307 -19.81 -22.96 -2.03
CA LEU A 307 -21.08 -23.63 -1.79
C LEU A 307 -21.19 -24.94 -2.56
N LEU A 308 -20.76 -24.96 -3.83
CA LEU A 308 -20.73 -26.18 -4.64
C LEU A 308 -19.79 -27.21 -4.02
N ALA A 309 -18.62 -26.78 -3.54
CA ALA A 309 -17.69 -27.62 -2.80
C ALA A 309 -18.32 -28.18 -1.51
N LEU A 310 -19.11 -27.39 -0.78
CA LEU A 310 -19.87 -27.84 0.40
C LEU A 310 -20.92 -28.90 0.05
N PHE A 311 -21.48 -28.86 -1.16
CA PHE A 311 -22.37 -29.92 -1.68
C PHE A 311 -21.63 -31.14 -2.25
N GLY A 312 -20.30 -31.05 -2.44
CA GLY A 312 -19.50 -32.08 -3.10
C GLY A 312 -19.66 -32.10 -4.61
N GLU A 313 -20.00 -30.96 -5.23
CA GLU A 313 -20.27 -30.82 -6.66
C GLU A 313 -19.28 -29.88 -7.36
N ASN A 314 -19.08 -30.08 -8.67
CA ASN A 314 -18.22 -29.24 -9.51
C ASN A 314 -19.00 -28.03 -10.08
N GLU A 315 -18.25 -27.04 -10.58
CA GLU A 315 -18.80 -25.88 -11.29
C GLU A 315 -19.81 -26.31 -12.38
N GLY A 316 -21.03 -25.77 -12.29
CA GLY A 316 -22.11 -26.02 -13.25
C GLY A 316 -23.16 -27.07 -12.85
N ASN A 317 -22.95 -27.84 -11.76
CA ASN A 317 -23.91 -28.86 -11.30
C ASN A 317 -24.81 -28.41 -10.13
N GLY A 318 -24.65 -27.17 -9.66
CA GLY A 318 -25.47 -26.62 -8.58
C GLY A 318 -26.93 -26.40 -8.97
N PRO A 319 -27.82 -26.24 -7.97
CA PRO A 319 -29.23 -25.94 -8.21
C PRO A 319 -29.38 -24.60 -8.95
N MET A 320 -30.15 -24.62 -10.05
CA MET A 320 -30.39 -23.44 -10.88
C MET A 320 -31.65 -22.67 -10.51
N ASN A 321 -32.56 -23.27 -9.74
CA ASN A 321 -33.85 -22.70 -9.34
C ASN A 321 -34.24 -23.15 -7.91
N LEU A 322 -35.30 -22.57 -7.36
CA LEU A 322 -35.70 -22.84 -5.97
C LEU A 322 -36.28 -24.26 -5.78
N ALA A 323 -36.86 -24.84 -6.84
CA ALA A 323 -37.38 -26.21 -6.82
C ALA A 323 -36.25 -27.24 -6.68
N GLU A 324 -35.18 -27.11 -7.47
CA GLU A 324 -33.98 -27.95 -7.39
C GLU A 324 -33.28 -27.81 -6.03
N TRP A 325 -33.24 -26.59 -5.46
CA TRP A 325 -32.73 -26.37 -4.11
C TRP A 325 -33.57 -27.14 -3.07
N ARG A 326 -34.90 -27.02 -3.16
CA ARG A 326 -35.84 -27.66 -2.25
C ARG A 326 -35.79 -29.19 -2.31
N GLU A 327 -35.56 -29.78 -3.48
CA GLU A 327 -35.41 -31.23 -3.62
C GLU A 327 -34.23 -31.78 -2.82
N ARG A 328 -33.17 -30.99 -2.66
CA ARG A 328 -31.98 -31.33 -1.86
C ARG A 328 -32.24 -31.26 -0.35
N ILE A 329 -33.32 -30.63 0.11
CA ILE A 329 -33.66 -30.55 1.53
C ILE A 329 -34.34 -31.83 2.00
N HIS A 330 -34.00 -32.28 3.20
CA HIS A 330 -34.57 -33.47 3.83
C HIS A 330 -36.11 -33.37 3.92
N PRO A 331 -36.89 -34.43 3.59
CA PRO A 331 -38.35 -34.37 3.51
C PRO A 331 -39.06 -33.82 4.76
N GLN A 332 -38.55 -34.14 5.96
CA GLN A 332 -39.10 -33.65 7.24
C GLN A 332 -38.90 -32.14 7.46
N ASP A 333 -37.90 -31.54 6.81
CA ASP A 333 -37.53 -30.13 7.03
C ASP A 333 -38.17 -29.21 5.97
N ARG A 334 -38.69 -29.78 4.88
CA ARG A 334 -39.27 -29.02 3.74
C ARG A 334 -40.43 -28.14 4.14
N GLN A 335 -41.33 -28.62 5.01
CA GLN A 335 -42.47 -27.81 5.44
C GLN A 335 -42.01 -26.57 6.22
N HIS A 336 -40.99 -26.71 7.07
CA HIS A 336 -40.43 -25.60 7.83
C HIS A 336 -39.69 -24.61 6.92
N TYR A 337 -38.93 -25.13 5.95
CA TYR A 337 -38.26 -24.33 4.93
C TYR A 337 -39.25 -23.54 4.07
N ASP A 338 -40.29 -24.20 3.53
CA ASP A 338 -41.29 -23.58 2.65
C ASP A 338 -41.98 -22.39 3.36
N VAL A 339 -42.34 -22.55 4.64
CA VAL A 339 -42.93 -21.48 5.46
C VAL A 339 -41.95 -20.32 5.66
N ALA A 340 -40.67 -20.61 5.92
CA ALA A 340 -39.66 -19.59 6.18
C ALA A 340 -39.30 -18.80 4.90
N VAL A 341 -39.18 -19.46 3.76
CA VAL A 341 -38.94 -18.79 2.46
C VAL A 341 -40.12 -17.92 2.06
N ASP A 342 -41.36 -18.40 2.22
CA ASP A 342 -42.57 -17.63 1.93
C ASP A 342 -42.67 -16.37 2.81
N SER A 343 -42.26 -16.45 4.09
CA SER A 343 -42.20 -15.30 5.00
C SER A 343 -41.18 -14.27 4.52
N VAL A 344 -39.95 -14.69 4.17
CA VAL A 344 -38.87 -13.77 3.72
C VAL A 344 -39.25 -13.02 2.45
N LEU A 345 -39.90 -13.69 1.50
CA LEU A 345 -40.33 -13.09 0.24
C LEU A 345 -41.47 -12.08 0.42
N ARG A 346 -42.26 -12.19 1.51
CA ARG A 346 -43.42 -11.32 1.78
C ARG A 346 -43.13 -10.20 2.78
N GLU A 347 -42.14 -10.35 3.66
CA GLU A 347 -41.82 -9.40 4.72
C GLU A 347 -40.97 -8.19 4.24
N LYS A 348 -41.14 -7.04 4.90
CA LYS A 348 -40.45 -5.77 4.57
C LYS A 348 -38.95 -5.76 4.91
N MET A 349 -38.55 -6.36 6.02
CA MET A 349 -37.14 -6.43 6.47
C MET A 349 -36.43 -7.70 5.96
N GLY A 350 -37.18 -8.76 5.63
CA GLY A 350 -36.77 -9.92 4.82
C GLY A 350 -35.41 -10.53 5.19
N GLN A 351 -35.19 -10.90 6.46
CA GLN A 351 -34.01 -11.67 6.88
C GLN A 351 -34.46 -13.01 7.47
N HIS A 352 -33.72 -14.07 7.20
CA HIS A 352 -33.92 -15.36 7.86
C HIS A 352 -32.63 -15.93 8.43
N ARG A 353 -32.82 -16.72 9.48
CA ARG A 353 -31.83 -17.65 9.98
C ARG A 353 -32.55 -18.96 10.29
N MET A 354 -32.18 -20.03 9.61
CA MET A 354 -32.79 -21.34 9.80
C MET A 354 -31.75 -22.45 9.75
N GLU A 355 -32.03 -23.55 10.44
CA GLU A 355 -31.17 -24.74 10.45
C GLU A 355 -31.96 -25.92 9.88
N TYR A 356 -31.45 -26.55 8.81
CA TYR A 356 -32.11 -27.69 8.16
C TYR A 356 -31.09 -28.68 7.60
N ARG A 357 -31.56 -29.85 7.16
CA ARG A 357 -30.71 -30.86 6.53
C ARG A 357 -30.75 -30.75 5.01
N ILE A 358 -29.57 -30.74 4.40
CA ILE A 358 -29.38 -30.73 2.95
C ILE A 358 -28.59 -31.97 2.49
N ARG A 359 -28.89 -32.49 1.31
CA ARG A 359 -28.28 -33.70 0.75
C ARG A 359 -26.94 -33.37 0.11
N HIS A 360 -25.89 -34.05 0.54
CA HIS A 360 -24.56 -34.02 -0.09
C HIS A 360 -24.52 -34.91 -1.34
N ALA A 361 -23.59 -34.68 -2.27
CA ALA A 361 -23.42 -35.47 -3.50
C ALA A 361 -23.22 -36.98 -3.24
N TRP A 362 -22.58 -37.33 -2.12
CA TRP A 362 -22.40 -38.72 -1.68
C TRP A 362 -23.62 -39.34 -0.98
N GLY A 363 -24.77 -38.65 -0.96
CA GLY A 363 -26.05 -39.19 -0.51
C GLY A 363 -26.34 -39.10 0.99
N HIS A 364 -25.39 -38.60 1.81
CA HIS A 364 -25.63 -38.34 3.24
C HIS A 364 -26.23 -36.95 3.47
N TRP A 365 -26.70 -36.70 4.70
CA TRP A 365 -27.34 -35.43 5.10
C TRP A 365 -26.37 -34.56 5.90
N LEU A 366 -26.21 -33.31 5.47
CA LEU A 366 -25.47 -32.27 6.18
C LEU A 366 -26.43 -31.38 6.94
N TRP A 367 -26.11 -31.05 8.18
CA TRP A 367 -26.82 -30.01 8.92
C TRP A 367 -26.24 -28.66 8.55
N VAL A 368 -27.06 -27.80 7.99
CA VAL A 368 -26.65 -26.48 7.55
C VAL A 368 -27.42 -25.39 8.28
N GLU A 369 -26.74 -24.28 8.55
CA GLU A 369 -27.36 -23.02 8.96
C GLU A 369 -27.40 -22.10 7.74
N ASP A 370 -28.61 -21.71 7.36
CA ASP A 370 -28.87 -20.79 6.27
C ASP A 370 -29.23 -19.41 6.81
N ARG A 371 -28.47 -18.40 6.38
CA ARG A 371 -28.68 -17.00 6.74
C ARG A 371 -28.82 -16.19 5.47
N GLY A 372 -30.01 -15.67 5.19
CA GLY A 372 -30.29 -14.87 4.01
C GLY A 372 -30.96 -13.54 4.34
N CYS A 373 -30.81 -12.58 3.44
CA CYS A 373 -31.54 -11.32 3.46
C CYS A 373 -31.95 -10.88 2.06
N VAL A 374 -33.03 -10.11 1.98
CA VAL A 374 -33.41 -9.39 0.75
C VAL A 374 -32.42 -8.25 0.54
N THR A 375 -31.61 -8.34 -0.52
CA THR A 375 -30.58 -7.35 -0.85
C THR A 375 -31.11 -6.30 -1.81
N GLU A 376 -32.06 -6.64 -2.68
CA GLU A 376 -32.65 -5.69 -3.63
C GLU A 376 -34.17 -5.84 -3.72
N ARG A 377 -34.84 -4.71 -3.97
CA ARG A 377 -36.28 -4.64 -4.23
C ARG A 377 -36.56 -3.77 -5.44
N ASP A 378 -37.64 -4.06 -6.15
CA ASP A 378 -38.14 -3.18 -7.21
C ASP A 378 -38.95 -2.00 -6.65
N HIS A 379 -39.40 -1.15 -7.57
CA HIS A 379 -40.21 0.04 -7.32
C HIS A 379 -41.59 -0.26 -6.71
N GLU A 380 -42.07 -1.50 -6.79
CA GLU A 380 -43.32 -1.96 -6.16
C GLU A 380 -43.08 -2.57 -4.77
N GLY A 381 -41.81 -2.62 -4.32
CA GLY A 381 -41.40 -3.16 -3.03
C GLY A 381 -41.24 -4.68 -3.00
N LEU A 382 -41.34 -5.36 -4.16
CA LEU A 382 -41.15 -6.79 -4.29
C LEU A 382 -39.64 -7.11 -4.33
N PRO A 383 -39.19 -8.21 -3.69
CA PRO A 383 -37.79 -8.61 -3.69
C PRO A 383 -37.31 -9.00 -5.10
N THR A 384 -36.22 -8.39 -5.56
CA THR A 384 -35.56 -8.70 -6.84
C THR A 384 -34.33 -9.58 -6.66
N VAL A 385 -33.63 -9.45 -5.54
CA VAL A 385 -32.47 -10.27 -5.18
C VAL A 385 -32.53 -10.61 -3.70
N VAL A 386 -32.33 -11.90 -3.40
CA VAL A 386 -32.19 -12.43 -2.05
C VAL A 386 -30.84 -13.13 -1.98
N SER A 387 -29.99 -12.76 -1.04
CA SER A 387 -28.64 -13.33 -0.93
C SER A 387 -28.41 -13.86 0.46
N GLY A 388 -27.61 -14.92 0.58
CA GLY A 388 -27.32 -15.52 1.85
C GLY A 388 -26.06 -16.35 1.86
N ILE A 389 -25.75 -16.87 3.05
CA ILE A 389 -24.67 -17.82 3.28
C ILE A 389 -25.24 -19.08 3.91
N LEU A 390 -24.68 -20.21 3.50
CA LEU A 390 -24.95 -21.53 4.03
C LEU A 390 -23.69 -22.04 4.72
N THR A 391 -23.79 -22.40 5.99
CA THR A 391 -22.65 -22.90 6.79
C THR A 391 -22.92 -24.30 7.28
N ASP A 392 -21.94 -25.21 7.17
CA ASP A 392 -22.05 -26.54 7.80
C ASP A 392 -21.93 -26.41 9.33
N ILE A 393 -22.95 -26.89 10.04
CA ILE A 393 -23.03 -26.87 11.50
C ILE A 393 -23.04 -28.29 12.10
N GLY A 394 -22.76 -29.32 11.31
CA GLY A 394 -22.72 -30.71 11.74
C GLY A 394 -21.77 -30.92 12.93
N GLN A 395 -20.53 -30.46 12.80
CA GLN A 395 -19.53 -30.57 13.86
C GLN A 395 -19.93 -29.77 15.11
N ARG A 396 -20.37 -28.51 14.93
CA ARG A 396 -20.81 -27.65 16.02
C ARG A 396 -21.96 -28.25 16.83
N ARG A 397 -22.91 -28.91 16.15
CA ARG A 397 -24.05 -29.58 16.80
C ARG A 397 -23.62 -30.88 17.48
N ALA A 398 -22.72 -31.65 16.87
CA ALA A 398 -22.15 -32.86 17.47
C ALA A 398 -21.36 -32.53 18.74
N ASP A 399 -20.51 -31.52 18.70
CA ASP A 399 -19.70 -31.07 19.84
C ASP A 399 -20.57 -30.52 20.97
N ARG A 400 -21.58 -29.70 20.65
CA ARG A 400 -22.51 -29.18 21.68
C ARG A 400 -23.25 -30.30 22.39
N ARG A 401 -23.79 -31.26 21.64
CA ARG A 401 -24.49 -32.43 22.22
C ARG A 401 -23.55 -33.30 23.04
N ARG A 402 -22.32 -33.53 22.56
CA ARG A 402 -21.29 -34.30 23.26
C ARG A 402 -20.87 -33.64 24.57
N ILE A 403 -20.66 -32.32 24.56
CA ILE A 403 -20.28 -31.55 25.76
C ILE A 403 -21.42 -31.52 26.77
N GLU A 404 -22.66 -31.29 26.33
CA GLU A 404 -23.83 -31.30 27.23
C GLU A 404 -24.04 -32.69 27.87
N ARG A 405 -23.87 -33.78 27.10
CA ARG A 405 -23.92 -35.17 27.60
C ARG A 405 -22.76 -35.51 28.55
N GLN A 406 -21.53 -35.14 28.20
CA GLN A 406 -20.34 -35.39 29.02
C GLN A 406 -20.37 -34.61 30.34
N ASN A 407 -20.80 -33.35 30.32
CA ASN A 407 -20.89 -32.55 31.54
C ASN A 407 -21.95 -33.12 32.49
N ARG A 408 -23.14 -33.49 31.99
CA ARG A 408 -24.18 -34.12 32.82
C ARG A 408 -23.68 -35.41 33.48
N SER A 409 -22.96 -36.23 32.71
CA SER A 409 -22.39 -37.51 33.15
C SER A 409 -21.28 -37.37 34.20
N LEU A 410 -20.34 -36.44 33.98
CA LEU A 410 -19.26 -36.14 34.92
C LEU A 410 -19.81 -35.57 36.24
N HIS A 411 -20.86 -34.75 36.18
CA HIS A 411 -21.52 -34.23 37.37
C HIS A 411 -22.21 -35.35 38.19
N LEU A 412 -22.84 -36.31 37.51
CA LEU A 412 -23.45 -37.49 38.14
C LEU A 412 -22.40 -38.40 38.80
N LEU A 413 -21.38 -38.83 38.05
CA LEU A 413 -20.30 -39.70 38.52
C LEU A 413 -19.48 -39.06 39.65
N GLY A 414 -19.14 -37.78 39.51
CA GLY A 414 -18.43 -37.02 40.55
C GLY A 414 -19.26 -36.77 41.80
N GLY A 415 -20.59 -36.76 41.70
CA GLY A 415 -21.50 -36.75 42.86
C GLY A 415 -21.45 -38.08 43.62
N ILE A 416 -21.52 -39.20 42.90
CA ILE A 416 -21.54 -40.55 43.48
C ILE A 416 -20.19 -40.92 44.10
N ALA A 417 -19.08 -40.66 43.42
CA ALA A 417 -17.74 -40.93 43.95
C ALA A 417 -17.46 -40.17 45.27
N ARG A 418 -17.99 -38.95 45.41
CA ARG A 418 -17.91 -38.18 46.67
C ARG A 418 -18.77 -38.78 47.78
N SER A 419 -19.95 -39.30 47.45
CA SER A 419 -20.83 -40.00 48.41
C SER A 419 -20.21 -41.33 48.88
N VAL A 420 -19.57 -42.10 47.99
CA VAL A 420 -18.85 -43.35 48.33
C VAL A 420 -17.72 -43.13 49.34
N VAL A 421 -17.07 -41.95 49.32
CA VAL A 421 -15.97 -41.59 50.23
C VAL A 421 -16.47 -40.98 51.54
N ARG A 422 -17.58 -40.22 51.51
CA ARG A 422 -18.10 -39.52 52.68
C ARG A 422 -18.97 -40.40 53.57
N GLU A 423 -19.78 -41.26 52.98
CA GLU A 423 -20.73 -42.07 53.74
C GLU A 423 -20.06 -43.37 54.20
N SER A 424 -20.07 -43.60 55.51
CA SER A 424 -19.43 -44.78 56.14
C SER A 424 -20.37 -45.98 56.26
N ASP A 425 -21.65 -45.76 55.95
CA ASP A 425 -22.75 -46.70 56.08
C ASP A 425 -23.38 -46.98 54.72
N GLU A 426 -23.63 -48.26 54.43
CA GLU A 426 -24.16 -48.73 53.14
C GLU A 426 -25.54 -48.12 52.86
N THR A 427 -26.38 -48.01 53.89
CA THR A 427 -27.73 -47.46 53.77
C THR A 427 -27.71 -45.97 53.41
N ALA A 428 -26.83 -45.21 54.04
CA ALA A 428 -26.63 -43.77 53.76
C ALA A 428 -26.07 -43.53 52.35
N LEU A 429 -25.13 -44.38 51.91
CA LEU A 429 -24.56 -44.35 50.56
C LEU A 429 -25.65 -44.56 49.49
N LEU A 430 -26.45 -45.62 49.63
CA LEU A 430 -27.50 -45.97 48.68
C LEU A 430 -28.57 -44.86 48.57
N ALA A 431 -28.97 -44.26 49.70
CA ALA A 431 -29.93 -43.16 49.70
C ALA A 431 -29.40 -41.89 48.99
N ALA A 432 -28.10 -41.59 49.11
CA ALA A 432 -27.49 -40.46 48.42
C ALA A 432 -27.42 -40.68 46.90
N VAL A 433 -27.13 -41.90 46.48
CA VAL A 433 -27.04 -42.29 45.06
C VAL A 433 -28.39 -42.17 44.36
N CYS A 434 -29.48 -42.65 44.96
CA CYS A 434 -30.82 -42.53 44.38
C CYS A 434 -31.25 -41.06 44.17
N ARG A 435 -30.91 -40.15 45.09
CA ARG A 435 -31.20 -38.72 44.92
C ARG A 435 -30.43 -38.10 43.75
N LEU A 436 -29.14 -38.43 43.61
CA LEU A 436 -28.31 -37.93 42.52
C LEU A 436 -28.81 -38.40 41.14
N ALA A 437 -29.28 -39.65 41.04
CA ALA A 437 -29.86 -40.18 39.83
C ALA A 437 -31.12 -39.41 39.38
N VAL A 438 -31.98 -38.99 40.31
CA VAL A 438 -33.17 -38.19 39.98
C VAL A 438 -32.79 -36.74 39.67
N ASP A 439 -32.04 -36.07 40.57
CA ASP A 439 -31.82 -34.62 40.49
C ASP A 439 -30.85 -34.20 39.38
N ILE A 440 -29.82 -35.00 39.10
CA ILE A 440 -28.78 -34.70 38.11
C ILE A 440 -28.92 -35.61 36.88
N GLY A 441 -29.23 -36.88 37.12
CA GLY A 441 -29.47 -37.87 36.06
C GLY A 441 -30.79 -37.65 35.34
N GLY A 442 -31.73 -36.87 35.90
CA GLY A 442 -33.01 -36.53 35.28
C GLY A 442 -33.93 -37.73 35.03
N TYR A 443 -33.72 -38.82 35.77
CA TYR A 443 -34.64 -39.96 35.81
C TYR A 443 -35.85 -39.62 36.68
N ARG A 444 -37.02 -40.13 36.30
CA ARG A 444 -38.29 -39.88 37.01
C ARG A 444 -38.25 -40.39 38.46
N SER A 445 -37.58 -41.53 38.67
CA SER A 445 -37.40 -42.13 39.99
C SER A 445 -36.14 -43.00 40.01
N ALA A 446 -35.58 -43.26 41.20
CA ALA A 446 -34.49 -44.19 41.39
C ALA A 446 -34.63 -44.96 42.72
N ARG A 447 -34.47 -46.29 42.70
CA ARG A 447 -34.54 -47.15 43.88
C ARG A 447 -33.54 -48.30 43.81
N PHE A 448 -32.80 -48.55 44.90
CA PHE A 448 -31.92 -49.71 45.02
C PHE A 448 -32.66 -50.91 45.63
N ILE A 449 -32.30 -52.12 45.18
CA ILE A 449 -32.77 -53.41 45.71
C ILE A 449 -31.56 -54.33 45.87
N ALA A 450 -31.41 -54.94 47.06
CA ALA A 450 -30.33 -55.88 47.31
C ALA A 450 -30.54 -57.19 46.54
N ALA A 451 -29.46 -57.90 46.20
CA ALA A 451 -29.55 -59.10 45.33
C ALA A 451 -30.36 -60.27 45.94
N ASP A 452 -30.58 -60.27 47.25
CA ASP A 452 -31.32 -61.27 48.02
C ASP A 452 -32.82 -60.94 48.19
N GLU A 453 -33.25 -59.74 47.80
CA GLU A 453 -34.66 -59.34 47.81
C GLU A 453 -35.38 -59.80 46.51
N PRO A 454 -36.67 -60.20 46.58
CA PRO A 454 -37.42 -60.61 45.40
C PRO A 454 -37.57 -59.47 44.40
N MET A 455 -37.26 -59.75 43.13
CA MET A 455 -37.36 -58.75 42.07
C MET A 455 -38.82 -58.30 41.91
N PRO A 456 -39.12 -56.98 41.99
CA PRO A 456 -40.47 -56.48 41.83
C PRO A 456 -41.00 -56.77 40.43
N ALA A 457 -42.32 -56.91 40.29
CA ALA A 457 -42.95 -57.17 38.99
C ALA A 457 -42.67 -56.02 38.00
N VAL A 458 -42.51 -56.36 36.72
CA VAL A 458 -42.06 -55.53 35.58
C VAL A 458 -42.86 -54.22 35.36
N GLN A 459 -43.92 -53.96 36.13
CA GLN A 459 -44.74 -52.74 36.04
C GLN A 459 -44.26 -51.57 36.92
N GLU A 460 -43.24 -51.74 37.77
CA GLU A 460 -42.78 -50.70 38.72
C GLU A 460 -41.47 -49.98 38.34
N ALA A 461 -40.79 -50.37 37.25
CA ALA A 461 -39.53 -49.72 36.81
C ALA A 461 -39.37 -49.77 35.29
N ASP A 462 -38.96 -48.66 34.68
CA ASP A 462 -38.78 -48.54 33.23
C ASP A 462 -37.38 -48.98 32.75
N TYR A 463 -36.37 -48.93 33.63
CA TYR A 463 -35.02 -49.43 33.36
C TYR A 463 -34.39 -50.04 34.60
N ILE A 464 -33.78 -51.21 34.45
CA ILE A 464 -33.20 -51.98 35.56
C ILE A 464 -31.71 -52.08 35.33
N LEU A 465 -30.95 -51.49 36.23
CA LEU A 465 -29.51 -51.46 36.18
C LEU A 465 -28.94 -52.47 37.17
N PRO A 466 -28.44 -53.63 36.71
CA PRO A 466 -27.87 -54.61 37.62
C PRO A 466 -26.50 -54.13 38.10
N LEU A 467 -26.37 -53.98 39.42
CA LEU A 467 -25.13 -53.54 40.06
C LEU A 467 -24.26 -54.76 40.31
N HIS A 468 -23.07 -54.76 39.73
CA HIS A 468 -22.15 -55.89 39.78
C HIS A 468 -20.84 -55.52 40.46
N ASN A 469 -20.31 -56.45 41.24
CA ASN A 469 -18.96 -56.38 41.77
C ASN A 469 -18.26 -57.70 41.41
N ASP A 470 -17.18 -57.64 40.62
CA ASP A 470 -16.48 -58.82 40.09
C ASP A 470 -17.41 -59.86 39.41
N GLY A 471 -18.46 -59.39 38.74
CA GLY A 471 -19.45 -60.22 38.04
C GLY A 471 -20.52 -60.85 38.96
N GLU A 472 -20.38 -60.78 40.29
CA GLU A 472 -21.47 -61.08 41.21
C GLU A 472 -22.41 -59.90 41.30
N ARG A 473 -23.70 -60.18 41.15
CA ARG A 473 -24.74 -59.17 41.27
C ARG A 473 -24.93 -58.84 42.74
N VAL A 474 -24.69 -57.59 43.09
CA VAL A 474 -24.76 -57.08 44.46
C VAL A 474 -26.14 -56.50 44.75
N GLY A 475 -26.84 -56.09 43.69
CA GLY A 475 -28.21 -55.59 43.74
C GLY A 475 -28.64 -55.05 42.39
N TYR A 476 -29.74 -54.31 42.39
CA TYR A 476 -30.26 -53.61 41.23
C TYR A 476 -30.55 -52.17 41.59
N LEU A 477 -30.27 -51.26 40.67
CA LEU A 477 -30.77 -49.90 40.70
C LEU A 477 -31.89 -49.80 39.67
N LEU A 478 -33.10 -49.64 40.15
CA LEU A 478 -34.29 -49.40 39.33
C LEU A 478 -34.39 -47.90 39.03
N LEU A 479 -34.48 -47.55 37.75
CA LEU A 479 -34.66 -46.19 37.27
C LEU A 479 -36.02 -46.08 36.55
N GLY A 480 -36.80 -45.06 36.92
CA GLY A 480 -38.01 -44.68 36.20
C GLY A 480 -37.67 -43.72 35.07
N ILE A 481 -38.20 -43.97 33.87
CA ILE A 481 -37.97 -43.17 32.67
C ILE A 481 -39.25 -42.40 32.33
N GLU A 482 -39.12 -41.21 31.76
CA GLU A 482 -40.28 -40.52 31.20
C GLU A 482 -40.85 -41.23 29.97
N THR A 483 -42.18 -41.29 29.87
CA THR A 483 -42.88 -41.89 28.74
C THR A 483 -42.46 -41.23 27.43
N GLY A 484 -41.68 -41.95 26.60
CA GLY A 484 -41.16 -41.48 25.31
C GLY A 484 -39.65 -41.24 25.25
N HIS A 485 -38.91 -41.41 26.35
CA HIS A 485 -37.45 -41.34 26.37
C HIS A 485 -36.83 -42.74 26.23
N SER A 486 -35.92 -42.93 25.28
CA SER A 486 -35.16 -44.18 25.08
C SER A 486 -33.69 -43.94 25.41
N ILE A 487 -33.12 -44.78 26.27
CA ILE A 487 -31.69 -44.77 26.59
C ILE A 487 -30.90 -45.22 25.35
N ASP A 488 -29.95 -44.40 24.88
CA ASP A 488 -29.06 -44.70 23.76
C ASP A 488 -27.78 -45.43 24.21
N ASP A 489 -27.00 -46.01 23.29
CA ASP A 489 -25.84 -46.86 23.65
C ASP A 489 -24.74 -46.10 24.43
N GLU A 490 -24.62 -44.77 24.23
CA GLU A 490 -23.72 -43.92 25.02
C GLU A 490 -24.24 -43.73 26.45
N GLU A 491 -25.55 -43.46 26.60
CA GLU A 491 -26.22 -43.31 27.90
C GLU A 491 -26.34 -44.65 28.66
N ALA A 492 -26.45 -45.76 27.93
CA ALA A 492 -26.35 -47.13 28.47
C ALA A 492 -24.93 -47.43 28.95
N GLY A 493 -23.90 -47.08 28.18
CA GLY A 493 -22.49 -47.22 28.61
C GLY A 493 -22.16 -46.37 29.84
N LEU A 494 -22.73 -45.17 29.93
CA LEU A 494 -22.60 -44.29 31.10
C LEU A 494 -23.32 -44.83 32.34
N LEU A 495 -24.51 -45.41 32.16
CA LEU A 495 -25.21 -46.10 33.22
C LEU A 495 -24.49 -47.39 33.63
N ASP A 496 -23.87 -48.11 32.70
CA ASP A 496 -23.03 -49.27 33.02
C ASP A 496 -21.77 -48.85 33.80
N ASP A 497 -21.12 -47.74 33.45
CA ASP A 497 -20.01 -47.17 34.22
C ASP A 497 -20.46 -46.73 35.63
N LEU A 498 -21.65 -46.14 35.74
CA LEU A 498 -22.29 -45.79 37.01
C LEU A 498 -22.55 -47.03 37.88
N ALA A 499 -23.10 -48.08 37.26
CA ALA A 499 -23.42 -49.35 37.89
C ALA A 499 -22.15 -50.06 38.38
N ASN A 500 -21.08 -49.93 37.61
CA ASN A 500 -19.78 -50.50 37.91
C ASN A 500 -19.09 -49.74 39.05
N GLU A 501 -19.06 -48.40 39.06
CA GLU A 501 -18.50 -47.61 40.16
C GLU A 501 -19.28 -47.79 41.49
N LEU A 502 -20.61 -47.91 41.42
CA LEU A 502 -21.46 -48.24 42.57
C LEU A 502 -21.24 -49.68 43.07
N GLY A 503 -21.15 -50.64 42.14
CA GLY A 503 -20.82 -52.03 42.43
C GLY A 503 -19.43 -52.18 43.04
N ILE A 504 -18.44 -51.44 42.53
CA ILE A 504 -17.08 -51.36 43.07
C ILE A 504 -17.07 -50.66 44.44
N GLY A 505 -17.89 -49.62 44.66
CA GLY A 505 -18.03 -48.93 45.96
C GLY A 505 -18.57 -49.84 47.06
N ILE A 506 -19.65 -50.57 46.77
CA ILE A 506 -20.22 -51.61 47.67
C ILE A 506 -19.25 -52.80 47.79
N GLY A 507 -18.61 -53.18 46.68
CA GLY A 507 -17.55 -54.17 46.58
C GLY A 507 -16.27 -53.82 47.33
N LYS A 508 -16.02 -52.53 47.55
CA LYS A 508 -14.87 -51.95 48.26
C LYS A 508 -15.10 -51.88 49.76
N GLN A 509 -16.34 -51.92 50.24
CA GLN A 509 -16.62 -52.38 51.59
C GLN A 509 -16.53 -53.89 51.72
N ARG A 510 -16.93 -54.65 50.69
CA ARG A 510 -17.01 -56.12 50.74
C ARG A 510 -15.70 -56.86 50.55
N SER A 511 -14.74 -56.28 49.86
CA SER A 511 -13.43 -56.86 49.75
C SER A 511 -12.66 -56.25 50.94
N ARG A 512 -12.32 -56.85 52.09
CA ARG A 512 -12.08 -58.23 52.57
C ARG A 512 -11.60 -59.28 51.55
N ARG A 513 -11.36 -58.98 50.27
CA ARG A 513 -10.25 -58.26 49.57
C ARG A 513 -8.99 -59.00 49.26
N ALA A 514 -8.68 -60.11 49.90
CA ALA A 514 -7.32 -60.62 49.82
C ALA A 514 -7.10 -61.67 48.72
N LEU A 515 -8.10 -62.47 48.36
CA LEU A 515 -7.85 -63.71 47.62
C LEU A 515 -8.15 -63.64 46.11
N ALA A 516 -9.19 -62.92 45.71
CA ALA A 516 -9.60 -62.83 44.30
C ALA A 516 -8.63 -62.01 43.41
N ALA A 517 -7.85 -61.10 44.01
CA ALA A 517 -6.93 -60.22 43.28
C ALA A 517 -5.78 -60.99 42.57
N SER A 518 -5.41 -62.19 43.05
CA SER A 518 -4.30 -62.96 42.48
C SER A 518 -4.70 -63.79 41.25
N GLU A 519 -5.90 -64.37 41.24
CA GLU A 519 -6.37 -65.22 40.12
C GLU A 519 -6.88 -64.38 38.94
N ALA A 520 -7.54 -63.25 39.22
CA ALA A 520 -7.95 -62.30 38.19
C ALA A 520 -6.74 -61.69 37.46
N SER A 521 -5.66 -61.37 38.19
CA SER A 521 -4.42 -60.85 37.60
C SER A 521 -3.79 -61.83 36.61
N LEU A 522 -3.77 -63.14 36.90
CA LEU A 522 -3.20 -64.14 35.98
C LEU A 522 -4.06 -64.33 34.71
N ARG A 523 -5.39 -64.33 34.83
CA ARG A 523 -6.29 -64.36 33.66
C ARG A 523 -6.20 -63.09 32.82
N GLN A 524 -6.13 -61.92 33.46
CA GLN A 524 -5.94 -60.64 32.78
C GLN A 524 -4.61 -60.58 32.04
N LEU A 525 -3.51 -61.08 32.63
CA LEU A 525 -2.20 -61.14 31.96
C LEU A 525 -2.22 -62.08 30.75
N SER A 526 -2.88 -63.25 30.85
CA SER A 526 -3.01 -64.17 29.72
C SER A 526 -3.86 -63.59 28.59
N LEU A 527 -4.99 -62.94 28.91
CA LEU A 527 -5.85 -62.27 27.93
C LEU A 527 -5.13 -61.07 27.28
N ALA A 528 -4.36 -60.31 28.05
CA ALA A 528 -3.58 -59.18 27.54
C ALA A 528 -2.48 -59.61 26.55
N ILE A 529 -1.87 -60.79 26.75
CA ILE A 529 -0.88 -61.34 25.80
C ILE A 529 -1.58 -61.83 24.51
N GLU A 530 -2.71 -62.54 24.64
CA GLU A 530 -3.47 -63.07 23.50
C GLU A 530 -4.11 -61.97 22.64
N GLN A 531 -4.67 -60.93 23.29
CA GLN A 531 -5.33 -59.80 22.62
C GLN A 531 -4.36 -58.66 22.25
N SER A 532 -3.07 -58.82 22.53
CA SER A 532 -2.07 -57.83 22.13
C SER A 532 -2.11 -57.64 20.62
N PRO A 533 -2.14 -56.39 20.11
CA PRO A 533 -2.09 -56.12 18.67
C PRO A 533 -0.71 -56.41 18.06
N HIS A 534 0.30 -56.71 18.89
CA HIS A 534 1.66 -57.04 18.46
C HIS A 534 1.86 -58.54 18.43
N SER A 535 2.66 -59.01 17.47
CA SER A 535 3.04 -60.43 17.38
C SER A 535 3.96 -60.78 18.56
N ILE A 536 3.56 -61.74 19.40
CA ILE A 536 4.34 -62.19 20.55
C ILE A 536 4.81 -63.62 20.29
N ILE A 537 6.11 -63.86 20.51
CA ILE A 537 6.74 -65.16 20.32
C ILE A 537 7.59 -65.46 21.56
N ILE A 538 7.43 -66.64 22.15
CA ILE A 538 8.30 -67.12 23.23
C ILE A 538 9.06 -68.34 22.70
N THR A 539 10.38 -68.31 22.85
CA THR A 539 11.28 -69.38 22.41
C THR A 539 12.14 -69.88 23.56
N ARG A 540 12.61 -71.12 23.48
CA ARG A 540 13.70 -71.63 24.33
C ARG A 540 15.04 -71.00 23.93
N THR A 541 16.06 -71.24 24.74
CA THR A 541 17.43 -70.74 24.49
C THR A 541 18.08 -71.29 23.23
N ASP A 542 17.61 -72.42 22.69
CA ASP A 542 18.02 -72.97 21.38
C ASP A 542 17.24 -72.36 20.18
N GLY A 543 16.27 -71.48 20.47
CA GLY A 543 15.41 -70.83 19.50
C GLY A 543 14.18 -71.64 19.07
N SER A 544 13.82 -72.73 19.75
CA SER A 544 12.57 -73.45 19.49
C SER A 544 11.37 -72.64 20.00
N ILE A 545 10.37 -72.39 19.17
CA ILE A 545 9.14 -71.66 19.53
C ILE A 545 8.28 -72.51 20.46
N GLU A 546 7.93 -71.98 21.63
CA GLU A 546 6.99 -72.62 22.56
C GLU A 546 5.60 -72.01 22.50
N TYR A 547 5.53 -70.71 22.22
CA TYR A 547 4.27 -69.98 22.23
C TYR A 547 4.29 -68.85 21.20
N VAL A 548 3.13 -68.65 20.57
CA VAL A 548 2.80 -67.51 19.72
C VAL A 548 1.38 -67.05 20.04
N ASN A 549 1.13 -65.74 19.99
CA ASN A 549 -0.22 -65.20 20.19
C ASN A 549 -1.01 -65.10 18.88
N GLN A 550 -2.30 -64.74 18.98
CA GLN A 550 -3.19 -64.60 17.81
C GLN A 550 -2.70 -63.56 16.79
N ALA A 551 -2.09 -62.45 17.24
CA ALA A 551 -1.56 -61.42 16.34
C ALA A 551 -0.41 -61.92 15.47
N PHE A 552 0.45 -62.82 15.98
CA PHE A 552 1.47 -63.49 15.17
C PHE A 552 0.86 -64.31 14.03
N VAL A 553 -0.20 -65.05 14.32
CA VAL A 553 -0.90 -65.88 13.33
C VAL A 553 -1.54 -65.01 12.25
N ALA A 554 -2.24 -63.95 12.66
CA ALA A 554 -2.86 -63.00 11.74
C ALA A 554 -1.83 -62.26 10.86
N CYS A 555 -0.68 -61.88 11.44
CA CYS A 555 0.39 -61.18 10.74
C CYS A 555 1.14 -62.11 9.78
N THR A 556 1.57 -63.29 10.22
CA THR A 556 2.48 -64.13 9.43
C THR A 556 1.78 -65.16 8.54
N GLY A 557 0.52 -65.48 8.85
CA GLY A 557 -0.27 -66.50 8.16
C GLY A 557 0.06 -67.94 8.56
N TYR A 558 0.95 -68.16 9.53
CA TYR A 558 1.30 -69.49 10.02
C TYR A 558 0.42 -69.88 11.22
N PRO A 559 -0.32 -71.00 11.16
CA PRO A 559 -1.07 -71.49 12.31
C PRO A 559 -0.13 -72.03 13.40
N PRO A 560 -0.50 -71.97 14.69
CA PRO A 560 0.37 -72.40 15.79
C PRO A 560 0.86 -73.85 15.66
N GLU A 561 0.02 -74.75 15.15
CA GLU A 561 0.31 -76.17 14.96
C GLU A 561 1.48 -76.43 13.99
N GLU A 562 1.73 -75.53 13.04
CA GLU A 562 2.83 -75.64 12.08
C GLU A 562 4.14 -75.01 12.59
N ILE A 563 4.07 -74.18 13.64
CA ILE A 563 5.16 -73.28 14.05
C ILE A 563 5.74 -73.60 15.43
N ILE A 564 4.93 -74.14 16.33
CA ILE A 564 5.37 -74.56 17.66
C ILE A 564 6.39 -75.70 17.51
N GLY A 565 7.52 -75.59 18.21
CA GLY A 565 8.70 -76.45 18.08
C GLY A 565 9.64 -76.08 16.92
N GLY A 566 9.21 -75.21 16.00
CA GLY A 566 10.03 -74.68 14.91
C GLY A 566 10.95 -73.54 15.36
N ASN A 567 11.70 -72.95 14.42
CA ASN A 567 12.61 -71.83 14.70
C ASN A 567 12.19 -70.56 13.94
N PRO A 568 12.13 -69.36 14.56
CA PRO A 568 11.66 -68.13 13.92
C PRO A 568 12.38 -67.73 12.62
N ARG A 569 13.55 -68.32 12.34
CA ARG A 569 14.27 -68.17 11.07
C ARG A 569 13.46 -68.52 9.83
N LEU A 570 12.35 -69.24 9.95
CA LEU A 570 11.43 -69.49 8.84
C LEU A 570 10.87 -68.21 8.21
N LEU A 571 10.76 -67.11 8.98
CA LEU A 571 10.26 -65.81 8.51
C LEU A 571 11.32 -65.00 7.75
N LYS A 572 12.56 -65.50 7.60
CA LYS A 572 13.69 -64.75 7.03
C LYS A 572 13.48 -64.47 5.53
N SER A 573 13.63 -63.20 5.13
CA SER A 573 13.48 -62.78 3.72
C SER A 573 14.79 -62.66 2.90
N ASP A 574 15.94 -62.93 3.52
CA ASP A 574 17.31 -62.63 3.03
C ASP A 574 17.64 -61.14 2.82
N GLN A 575 16.68 -60.22 2.98
CA GLN A 575 16.90 -58.77 2.89
C GLN A 575 17.34 -58.14 4.22
N THR A 576 17.10 -58.83 5.33
CA THR A 576 17.64 -58.43 6.65
C THR A 576 19.16 -58.53 6.67
N SER A 577 19.84 -57.46 7.07
CA SER A 577 21.30 -57.40 7.04
C SER A 577 21.95 -58.46 7.95
N ARG A 578 23.07 -59.05 7.50
CA ARG A 578 23.84 -60.00 8.32
C ARG A 578 24.38 -59.38 9.61
N ARG A 579 24.63 -58.07 9.61
CA ARG A 579 25.07 -57.29 10.78
C ARG A 579 23.98 -57.26 11.84
N THR A 580 22.74 -56.95 11.46
CA THR A 580 21.57 -56.92 12.36
C THR A 580 21.36 -58.26 13.05
N LEU A 581 21.51 -59.37 12.31
CA LEU A 581 21.41 -60.72 12.87
C LEU A 581 22.57 -61.05 13.82
N ALA A 582 23.79 -60.58 13.55
CA ALA A 582 24.92 -60.77 14.46
C ALA A 582 24.76 -59.95 15.76
N GLU A 583 24.32 -58.70 15.65
CA GLU A 583 24.02 -57.82 16.79
C GLU A 583 22.92 -58.38 17.68
N LEU A 584 21.88 -58.99 17.09
CA LEU A 584 20.84 -59.72 17.81
C LEU A 584 21.43 -60.78 18.74
N TRP A 585 22.16 -61.75 18.17
CA TRP A 585 22.69 -62.86 18.95
C TRP A 585 23.75 -62.42 19.96
N GLN A 586 24.57 -61.42 19.62
CA GLN A 586 25.56 -60.87 20.55
C GLN A 586 24.89 -60.22 21.77
N SER A 587 23.76 -59.52 21.59
CA SER A 587 23.00 -58.93 22.70
C SER A 587 22.29 -60.01 23.52
N LEU A 588 21.63 -60.97 22.88
CA LEU A 588 20.90 -62.03 23.60
C LEU A 588 21.81 -62.99 24.38
N LEU A 589 23.02 -63.29 23.88
CA LEU A 589 24.00 -64.13 24.58
C LEU A 589 24.64 -63.42 25.78
N ARG A 590 24.75 -62.08 25.73
CA ARG A 590 25.11 -61.26 26.90
C ARG A 590 23.94 -61.12 27.89
N GLY A 591 22.75 -61.52 27.47
CA GLY A 591 21.52 -61.41 28.22
C GLY A 591 20.94 -59.99 28.24
N ASP A 592 21.30 -59.17 27.25
CA ASP A 592 20.74 -57.84 27.04
C ASP A 592 19.47 -57.90 26.18
N ILE A 593 18.64 -56.85 26.27
CA ILE A 593 17.48 -56.67 25.37
C ILE A 593 17.98 -56.18 24.02
N TRP A 594 17.60 -56.86 22.95
CA TRP A 594 17.84 -56.40 21.59
C TRP A 594 16.62 -55.68 21.03
N ARG A 595 16.85 -54.62 20.27
CA ARG A 595 15.82 -53.88 19.53
C ARG A 595 16.32 -53.64 18.12
N GLY A 596 15.49 -53.90 17.13
CA GLY A 596 15.84 -53.64 15.75
C GLY A 596 14.74 -54.06 14.79
N GLU A 597 15.07 -53.99 13.50
CA GLU A 597 14.11 -54.24 12.44
C GLU A 597 14.53 -55.43 11.59
N PHE A 598 13.54 -56.22 11.20
CA PHE A 598 13.67 -57.29 10.23
C PHE A 598 12.82 -57.00 9.02
N ILE A 599 13.33 -57.39 7.85
CA ILE A 599 12.48 -57.61 6.68
C ILE A 599 12.16 -59.10 6.69
N ASN A 600 10.91 -59.43 6.94
CA ASN A 600 10.42 -60.80 7.07
C ASN A 600 9.50 -61.14 5.90
N ARG A 601 9.25 -62.44 5.73
CA ARG A 601 8.40 -63.01 4.68
C ARG A 601 7.26 -63.80 5.32
N ARG A 602 6.02 -63.49 4.92
CA ARG A 602 4.82 -64.22 5.35
C ARG A 602 4.68 -65.55 4.61
N LYS A 603 3.74 -66.39 5.03
CA LYS A 603 3.43 -67.68 4.39
C LYS A 603 3.02 -67.56 2.91
N ASP A 604 2.36 -66.46 2.54
CA ASP A 604 1.96 -66.17 1.15
C ASP A 604 3.10 -65.65 0.26
N GLY A 605 4.30 -65.45 0.83
CA GLY A 605 5.49 -64.95 0.14
C GLY A 605 5.66 -63.43 0.17
N SER A 606 4.68 -62.66 0.66
CA SER A 606 4.76 -61.21 0.79
C SER A 606 5.79 -60.79 1.84
N LEU A 607 6.45 -59.66 1.59
CA LEU A 607 7.45 -59.09 2.49
C LEU A 607 6.80 -58.05 3.41
N TYR A 608 7.23 -58.04 4.67
CA TYR A 608 6.82 -57.06 5.66
C TYR A 608 8.01 -56.62 6.53
N ASN A 609 7.93 -55.40 7.03
CA ASN A 609 8.92 -54.84 7.96
C ASN A 609 8.44 -55.09 9.39
N ALA A 610 9.18 -55.91 10.13
CA ALA A 610 8.92 -56.20 11.53
C ALA A 610 9.85 -55.35 12.39
N HIS A 611 9.31 -54.45 13.22
CA HIS A 611 10.06 -53.83 14.30
C HIS A 611 9.96 -54.72 15.54
N ALA A 612 11.09 -55.25 16.00
CA ALA A 612 11.15 -56.31 16.99
C ALA A 612 11.94 -55.89 18.23
N ILE A 613 11.39 -56.25 19.39
CA ILE A 613 12.05 -56.16 20.70
C ILE A 613 12.18 -57.58 21.23
N ILE A 614 13.41 -58.03 21.46
CA ILE A 614 13.69 -59.40 21.91
C ILE A 614 14.43 -59.34 23.24
N SER A 615 13.86 -59.99 24.25
CA SER A 615 14.34 -59.94 25.63
C SER A 615 14.54 -61.34 26.23
N PRO A 616 15.60 -61.57 27.01
CA PRO A 616 15.78 -62.81 27.76
C PRO A 616 14.90 -62.83 29.01
N VAL A 617 14.16 -63.92 29.19
CA VAL A 617 13.37 -64.22 30.39
C VAL A 617 14.24 -65.00 31.38
N ARG A 618 14.45 -64.41 32.56
CA ARG A 618 15.35 -64.93 33.59
C ARG A 618 14.59 -65.54 34.77
N GLN A 619 15.10 -66.63 35.30
CA GLN A 619 14.67 -67.15 36.60
C GLN A 619 15.29 -66.35 37.75
N LYS A 620 14.80 -66.58 38.98
CA LYS A 620 15.30 -65.90 40.20
C LYS A 620 16.80 -66.13 40.47
N ASN A 621 17.42 -67.16 39.87
CA ASN A 621 18.84 -67.47 39.93
C ASN A 621 19.70 -66.71 38.87
N GLY A 622 19.08 -65.89 38.01
CA GLY A 622 19.75 -65.10 36.98
C GLY A 622 19.94 -65.82 35.63
N GLU A 623 19.63 -67.11 35.56
CA GLU A 623 19.75 -67.95 34.36
C GLU A 623 18.67 -67.59 33.33
N VAL A 624 19.08 -67.47 32.06
CA VAL A 624 18.16 -67.23 30.93
C VAL A 624 17.51 -68.54 30.54
N THR A 625 16.18 -68.57 30.51
CA THR A 625 15.41 -69.79 30.18
C THR A 625 14.66 -69.70 28.87
N HIS A 626 14.18 -68.51 28.52
CA HIS A 626 13.41 -68.26 27.31
C HIS A 626 13.81 -66.91 26.70
N TYR A 627 13.50 -66.70 25.43
CA TYR A 627 13.49 -65.39 24.81
C TYR A 627 12.06 -65.01 24.44
N LEU A 628 11.63 -63.82 24.87
CA LEU A 628 10.37 -63.19 24.52
C LEU A 628 10.64 -62.16 23.42
N ALA A 629 10.04 -62.37 22.25
CA ALA A 629 10.05 -61.42 21.14
C ALA A 629 8.66 -60.79 21.00
N ILE A 630 8.64 -59.47 20.84
CA ILE A 630 7.45 -58.69 20.49
C ILE A 630 7.75 -58.00 19.16
N GLU A 631 6.94 -58.26 18.14
CA GLU A 631 7.12 -57.74 16.78
C GLU A 631 5.88 -56.93 16.33
N GLU A 632 6.13 -55.73 15.81
CA GLU A 632 5.12 -54.87 15.17
C GLU A 632 5.35 -54.88 13.65
N ASP A 633 4.28 -55.05 12.87
CA ASP A 633 4.36 -54.82 11.43
C ASP A 633 4.27 -53.33 11.14
N VAL A 634 5.38 -52.74 10.72
CA VAL A 634 5.50 -51.29 10.45
C VAL A 634 5.51 -50.98 8.96
N THR A 635 5.05 -51.90 8.10
CA THR A 635 5.13 -51.74 6.64
C THR A 635 4.30 -50.57 6.11
N GLU A 636 3.04 -50.47 6.52
CA GLU A 636 2.13 -49.38 6.10
C GLU A 636 2.60 -48.04 6.68
N LYS A 637 2.89 -48.02 7.98
CA LYS A 637 3.46 -46.86 8.68
C LYS A 637 4.70 -46.28 7.99
N LYS A 638 5.59 -47.13 7.48
CA LYS A 638 6.77 -46.68 6.72
C LYS A 638 6.45 -46.15 5.33
N ARG A 639 5.44 -46.69 4.64
CA ARG A 639 4.97 -46.16 3.35
C ARG A 639 4.35 -44.78 3.53
N ASP A 640 3.48 -44.61 4.51
CA ASP A 640 2.85 -43.33 4.82
C ASP A 640 3.89 -42.28 5.21
N GLN A 641 4.91 -42.66 6.00
CA GLN A 641 6.02 -41.78 6.35
C GLN A 641 6.84 -41.35 5.13
N ALA A 642 7.11 -42.26 4.19
CA ALA A 642 7.84 -41.95 2.96
C ALA A 642 7.03 -41.05 2.02
N GLU A 643 5.73 -41.31 1.89
CA GLU A 643 4.82 -40.49 1.08
C GLU A 643 4.66 -39.08 1.67
N LEU A 644 4.48 -38.97 3.00
CA LEU A 644 4.40 -37.69 3.70
C LEU A 644 5.72 -36.89 3.57
N ALA A 645 6.87 -37.55 3.67
CA ALA A 645 8.17 -36.91 3.46
C ALA A 645 8.29 -36.33 2.04
N ARG A 646 7.81 -37.05 1.03
CA ARG A 646 7.78 -36.58 -0.36
C ARG A 646 6.89 -35.35 -0.53
N TYR A 647 5.66 -35.38 0.00
CA TYR A 647 4.76 -34.22 -0.07
C TYR A 647 5.31 -33.00 0.68
N ARG A 648 5.95 -33.20 1.84
CA ARG A 648 6.61 -32.09 2.58
C ARG A 648 7.68 -31.42 1.73
N GLN A 649 8.55 -32.20 1.10
CA GLN A 649 9.61 -31.66 0.24
C GLN A 649 9.05 -30.91 -0.98
N GLU A 650 7.95 -31.41 -1.58
CA GLU A 650 7.28 -30.74 -2.70
C GLU A 650 6.63 -29.42 -2.28
N LEU A 651 5.94 -29.41 -1.13
CA LEU A 651 5.33 -28.21 -0.57
C LEU A 651 6.36 -27.16 -0.16
N GLU A 652 7.47 -27.56 0.47
CA GLU A 652 8.57 -26.65 0.81
C GLU A 652 9.15 -25.99 -0.45
N GLY A 653 9.37 -26.75 -1.53
CA GLY A 653 9.82 -26.20 -2.80
C GLY A 653 8.82 -25.20 -3.41
N LEU A 654 7.53 -25.50 -3.34
CA LEU A 654 6.48 -24.61 -3.85
C LEU A 654 6.36 -23.32 -3.01
N VAL A 655 6.45 -23.45 -1.68
CA VAL A 655 6.45 -22.30 -0.75
C VAL A 655 7.65 -21.41 -1.03
N ASP A 656 8.86 -21.96 -1.20
CA ASP A 656 10.05 -21.18 -1.55
C ASP A 656 9.89 -20.45 -2.89
N GLN A 657 9.35 -21.13 -3.91
CA GLN A 657 9.10 -20.53 -5.21
C GLN A 657 8.07 -19.39 -5.12
N ARG A 658 6.97 -19.60 -4.40
CA ARG A 658 5.93 -18.58 -4.20
C ARG A 658 6.43 -17.41 -3.36
N THR A 659 7.23 -17.67 -2.33
CA THR A 659 7.85 -16.64 -1.50
C THR A 659 8.77 -15.75 -2.33
N LYS A 660 9.61 -16.33 -3.20
CA LYS A 660 10.47 -15.55 -4.12
C LYS A 660 9.67 -14.72 -5.13
N GLN A 661 8.60 -15.27 -5.71
CA GLN A 661 7.73 -14.52 -6.64
C GLN A 661 7.04 -13.34 -5.95
N LEU A 662 6.52 -13.54 -4.74
CA LEU A 662 5.90 -12.48 -3.95
C LEU A 662 6.89 -11.40 -3.56
N GLN A 663 8.10 -11.78 -3.16
CA GLN A 663 9.15 -10.84 -2.81
C GLN A 663 9.55 -9.97 -4.01
N HIS A 664 9.72 -10.58 -5.20
CA HIS A 664 10.02 -9.83 -6.43
C HIS A 664 8.91 -8.84 -6.81
N ALA A 665 7.65 -9.30 -6.79
CA ALA A 665 6.51 -8.43 -7.10
C ALA A 665 6.36 -7.27 -6.09
N LYS A 666 6.70 -7.52 -4.82
CA LYS A 666 6.74 -6.47 -3.78
C LYS A 666 7.84 -5.45 -4.06
N GLU A 667 9.04 -5.91 -4.40
CA GLU A 667 10.19 -5.03 -4.72
C GLU A 667 9.91 -4.15 -5.94
N GLU A 668 9.28 -4.68 -6.99
CA GLU A 668 8.86 -3.91 -8.17
C GLU A 668 7.82 -2.85 -7.81
N ALA A 669 6.81 -3.20 -7.01
CA ALA A 669 5.77 -2.26 -6.57
C ALA A 669 6.35 -1.13 -5.71
N GLU A 670 7.26 -1.45 -4.78
CA GLU A 670 7.93 -0.46 -3.95
C GLU A 670 8.86 0.44 -4.77
N ALA A 671 9.59 -0.11 -5.75
CA ALA A 671 10.44 0.67 -6.66
C ALA A 671 9.61 1.66 -7.49
N ALA A 672 8.47 1.22 -8.02
CA ALA A 672 7.55 2.10 -8.75
C ALA A 672 7.00 3.21 -7.85
N ASN A 673 6.65 2.91 -6.59
CA ASN A 673 6.15 3.90 -5.65
C ASN A 673 7.23 4.93 -5.26
N ARG A 674 8.46 4.47 -5.00
CA ARG A 674 9.62 5.35 -4.74
C ARG A 674 9.93 6.26 -5.93
N ALA A 675 9.90 5.72 -7.15
CA ALA A 675 10.11 6.50 -8.38
C ALA A 675 9.02 7.57 -8.55
N LYS A 676 7.75 7.24 -8.29
CA LYS A 676 6.62 8.20 -8.31
C LYS A 676 6.82 9.33 -7.29
N SER A 677 7.22 9.00 -6.05
CA SER A 677 7.45 10.00 -5.01
C SER A 677 8.66 10.90 -5.32
N SER A 678 9.76 10.34 -5.81
CA SER A 678 10.95 11.10 -6.21
C SER A 678 10.65 12.03 -7.39
N PHE A 679 9.90 11.55 -8.38
CA PHE A 679 9.45 12.36 -9.51
C PHE A 679 8.61 13.56 -9.06
N LEU A 680 7.62 13.34 -8.18
CA LEU A 680 6.78 14.42 -7.66
C LEU A 680 7.59 15.43 -6.81
N ALA A 681 8.55 14.96 -6.02
CA ALA A 681 9.43 15.83 -5.23
C ALA A 681 10.32 16.71 -6.12
N ASN A 682 10.94 16.13 -7.16
CA ASN A 682 11.79 16.85 -8.10
C ASN A 682 10.98 17.88 -8.90
N MET A 683 9.84 17.46 -9.46
CA MET A 683 8.91 18.36 -10.16
C MET A 683 8.47 19.52 -9.27
N SER A 684 8.22 19.29 -7.97
CA SER A 684 7.86 20.37 -7.07
C SER A 684 8.99 21.38 -6.88
N HIS A 685 10.22 20.92 -6.76
CA HIS A 685 11.39 21.80 -6.66
C HIS A 685 11.63 22.60 -7.94
N GLU A 686 11.45 21.97 -9.10
CA GLU A 686 11.59 22.58 -10.42
C GLU A 686 10.47 23.58 -10.74
N ILE A 687 9.26 23.40 -10.21
CA ILE A 687 8.15 24.35 -10.35
C ILE A 687 8.28 25.49 -9.32
N ARG A 688 8.74 25.20 -8.10
CA ARG A 688 8.92 26.19 -7.03
C ARG A 688 9.91 27.29 -7.41
N THR A 689 10.98 26.93 -8.10
CA THR A 689 12.07 27.84 -8.48
C THR A 689 11.61 28.96 -9.43
N PRO A 690 10.99 28.70 -10.59
CA PRO A 690 10.46 29.75 -11.46
C PRO A 690 9.30 30.50 -10.80
N MET A 691 8.47 29.84 -9.97
CA MET A 691 7.38 30.51 -9.27
C MET A 691 7.85 31.54 -8.24
N ASN A 692 8.92 31.24 -7.50
CA ASN A 692 9.54 32.19 -6.59
C ASN A 692 10.20 33.37 -7.32
N ALA A 693 10.76 33.14 -8.51
CA ALA A 693 11.29 34.20 -9.37
C ALA A 693 10.17 35.12 -9.90
N ILE A 694 9.04 34.55 -10.32
CA ILE A 694 7.84 35.31 -10.74
C ILE A 694 7.31 36.13 -9.55
N LEU A 695 7.15 35.54 -8.38
CA LEU A 695 6.72 36.25 -7.16
C LEU A 695 7.69 37.38 -6.76
N GLY A 696 9.00 37.13 -6.90
CA GLY A 696 10.04 38.11 -6.62
C GLY A 696 10.01 39.31 -7.58
N LEU A 697 9.95 39.05 -8.90
CA LEU A 697 9.81 40.12 -9.91
C LEU A 697 8.51 40.89 -9.75
N THR A 698 7.41 40.21 -9.43
CA THR A 698 6.10 40.83 -9.23
C THR A 698 6.12 41.78 -8.03
N HIS A 699 6.77 41.39 -6.92
CA HIS A 699 6.97 42.26 -5.76
C HIS A 699 7.88 43.46 -6.06
N LEU A 700 8.95 43.28 -6.84
CA LEU A 700 9.85 44.36 -7.22
C LEU A 700 9.13 45.38 -8.13
N LEU A 701 8.38 44.90 -9.12
CA LEU A 701 7.58 45.75 -10.00
C LEU A 701 6.46 46.49 -9.25
N GLN A 702 5.83 45.87 -8.25
CA GLN A 702 4.87 46.56 -7.38
C GLN A 702 5.48 47.71 -6.57
N ARG A 703 6.78 47.63 -6.29
CA ARG A 703 7.52 48.62 -5.51
C ARG A 703 7.88 49.87 -6.33
N ASP A 704 8.14 49.68 -7.63
CA ASP A 704 8.62 50.73 -8.54
C ASP A 704 7.50 51.40 -9.37
N ILE A 705 6.28 50.85 -9.38
CA ILE A 705 5.18 51.37 -10.19
C ILE A 705 4.23 52.25 -9.36
N ALA A 706 4.18 53.54 -9.68
CA ALA A 706 3.28 54.52 -9.06
C ALA A 706 1.82 54.49 -9.57
N ALA A 707 1.52 53.72 -10.63
CA ALA A 707 0.20 53.67 -11.26
C ALA A 707 -0.69 52.56 -10.68
N THR A 708 -1.91 52.93 -10.24
CA THR A 708 -2.86 52.09 -9.51
C THR A 708 -3.29 50.82 -10.27
N ASP A 709 -3.51 50.90 -11.59
CA ASP A 709 -3.97 49.76 -12.40
C ASP A 709 -2.92 48.66 -12.60
N ALA A 710 -1.64 49.03 -12.65
CA ALA A 710 -0.55 48.08 -12.82
C ALA A 710 -0.23 47.33 -11.52
N SER A 711 -0.37 48.01 -10.37
CA SER A 711 -0.24 47.39 -9.05
C SER A 711 -1.33 46.33 -8.80
N GLU A 712 -2.58 46.59 -9.26
CA GLU A 712 -3.67 45.62 -9.17
C GLU A 712 -3.42 44.37 -10.02
N ARG A 713 -2.93 44.53 -11.26
CA ARG A 713 -2.59 43.41 -12.15
C ARG A 713 -1.44 42.56 -11.60
N LEU A 714 -0.40 43.21 -11.05
CA LEU A 714 0.70 42.51 -10.39
C LEU A 714 0.23 41.80 -9.11
N GLY A 715 -0.71 42.39 -8.37
CA GLY A 715 -1.33 41.74 -7.20
C GLY A 715 -2.02 40.44 -7.60
N ARG A 716 -2.76 40.45 -8.70
CA ARG A 716 -3.42 39.24 -9.23
C ARG A 716 -2.43 38.16 -9.70
N ILE A 717 -1.29 38.55 -10.29
CA ILE A 717 -0.23 37.61 -10.68
C ILE A 717 0.40 36.97 -9.43
N ALA A 718 0.68 37.77 -8.40
CA ALA A 718 1.21 37.27 -7.14
C ALA A 718 0.22 36.32 -6.42
N ASP A 719 -1.07 36.65 -6.43
CA ASP A 719 -2.11 35.80 -5.85
C ASP A 719 -2.27 34.48 -6.61
N ALA A 720 -2.27 34.50 -7.95
CA ALA A 720 -2.33 33.30 -8.77
C ALA A 720 -1.08 32.41 -8.54
N ALA A 721 0.08 33.03 -8.39
CA ALA A 721 1.33 32.34 -8.13
C ALA A 721 1.36 31.66 -6.74
N ASN A 722 0.87 32.35 -5.71
CA ASN A 722 0.72 31.79 -4.37
C ASN A 722 -0.30 30.64 -4.34
N GLN A 723 -1.40 30.75 -5.10
CA GLN A 723 -2.38 29.67 -5.23
C GLN A 723 -1.77 28.43 -5.88
N LEU A 724 -0.97 28.57 -6.95
CA LEU A 724 -0.29 27.45 -7.60
C LEU A 724 0.70 26.76 -6.65
N MET A 725 1.44 27.56 -5.88
CA MET A 725 2.38 27.05 -4.87
C MET A 725 1.67 26.27 -3.76
N GLN A 726 0.49 26.72 -3.34
CA GLN A 726 -0.31 26.01 -2.36
C GLN A 726 -0.84 24.68 -2.91
N LEU A 727 -1.35 24.66 -4.16
CA LEU A 727 -1.78 23.43 -4.84
C LEU A 727 -0.67 22.39 -4.93
N LEU A 728 0.54 22.84 -5.27
CA LEU A 728 1.70 21.97 -5.39
C LEU A 728 2.08 21.33 -4.06
N ASN A 729 2.06 22.10 -2.98
CA ASN A 729 2.31 21.58 -1.63
C ASN A 729 1.20 20.62 -1.18
N ASP A 730 -0.07 20.93 -1.47
CA ASP A 730 -1.20 20.04 -1.16
C ASP A 730 -1.08 18.68 -1.87
N ILE A 731 -0.66 18.67 -3.13
CA ILE A 731 -0.42 17.44 -3.91
C ILE A 731 0.75 16.63 -3.33
N LEU A 732 1.83 17.30 -2.92
CA LEU A 732 2.96 16.65 -2.27
C LEU A 732 2.59 16.03 -0.92
N ASP A 733 1.85 16.77 -0.10
CA ASP A 733 1.40 16.30 1.21
C ASP A 733 0.49 15.08 1.04
N LEU A 734 -0.44 15.10 0.09
CA LEU A 734 -1.27 13.94 -0.25
C LEU A 734 -0.43 12.74 -0.71
N SER A 735 0.55 12.97 -1.60
CA SER A 735 1.43 11.88 -2.07
C SER A 735 2.27 11.26 -0.96
N ARG A 736 2.71 12.05 0.02
CA ARG A 736 3.45 11.55 1.20
C ARG A 736 2.55 10.78 2.15
N LEU A 737 1.31 11.23 2.33
CA LEU A 737 0.29 10.54 3.12
C LEU A 737 -0.10 9.19 2.50
N GLU A 738 -0.29 9.12 1.17
CA GLU A 738 -0.59 7.87 0.46
C GLU A 738 0.57 6.86 0.51
N ALA A 739 1.82 7.34 0.55
CA ALA A 739 3.00 6.50 0.68
C ALA A 739 3.25 6.00 2.12
N GLY A 740 2.51 6.49 3.12
CA GLY A 740 2.71 6.13 4.53
C GLY A 740 3.97 6.73 5.18
N ASN A 741 4.67 7.64 4.49
CA ASN A 741 5.96 8.20 4.93
C ASN A 741 5.83 9.40 5.89
N LEU A 742 4.62 9.71 6.36
CA LEU A 742 4.35 10.86 7.21
C LEU A 742 4.15 10.38 8.65
N THR A 743 5.16 10.56 9.50
CA THR A 743 5.08 10.22 10.93
C THR A 743 4.67 11.46 11.74
N PRO A 744 3.60 11.38 12.56
CA PRO A 744 3.18 12.53 13.36
C PRO A 744 4.24 12.84 14.43
N SER A 745 4.61 14.11 14.52
CA SER A 745 5.51 14.61 15.56
C SER A 745 4.80 14.61 16.91
N ASN A 746 5.45 14.13 17.96
CA ASN A 746 4.85 14.05 19.30
C ASN A 746 5.51 15.05 20.26
N GLY A 747 5.30 16.34 20.00
CA GLY A 747 5.92 17.46 20.73
C GLY A 747 5.02 18.06 21.81
N GLU A 748 5.60 18.81 22.75
CA GLU A 748 4.84 19.57 23.76
C GLU A 748 4.43 20.94 23.20
N PHE A 749 3.17 21.34 23.39
CA PHE A 749 2.69 22.64 22.93
C PHE A 749 1.65 23.25 23.87
N SER A 750 1.52 24.58 23.82
CA SER A 750 0.48 25.35 24.50
C SER A 750 -0.77 25.45 23.62
N LEU A 751 -1.90 24.98 24.13
CA LEU A 751 -3.17 25.03 23.39
C LEU A 751 -3.60 26.48 23.12
N ALA A 752 -3.41 27.37 24.09
CA ALA A 752 -3.79 28.77 23.97
C ALA A 752 -2.96 29.51 22.92
N GLU A 753 -1.66 29.25 22.86
CA GLU A 753 -0.76 29.86 21.86
C GLU A 753 -1.11 29.38 20.46
N LEU A 754 -1.33 28.08 20.27
CA LEU A 754 -1.67 27.50 18.97
C LEU A 754 -2.95 28.12 18.38
N ILE A 755 -3.99 28.30 19.21
CA ILE A 755 -5.24 28.92 18.78
C ILE A 755 -5.05 30.43 18.52
N ALA A 756 -4.27 31.12 19.36
CA ALA A 756 -3.97 32.54 19.17
C ALA A 756 -3.21 32.80 17.86
N GLU A 757 -2.19 31.98 17.55
CA GLU A 757 -1.43 32.03 16.30
C GLU A 757 -2.35 31.84 15.08
N ALA A 758 -3.18 30.78 15.10
CA ALA A 758 -4.10 30.49 14.01
C ALA A 758 -5.10 31.64 13.78
N ARG A 759 -5.59 32.24 14.86
CA ARG A 759 -6.50 33.41 14.80
C ARG A 759 -5.80 34.65 14.22
N GLN A 760 -4.58 34.94 14.66
CA GLN A 760 -3.85 36.14 14.27
C GLN A 760 -3.54 36.16 12.77
N GLN A 761 -3.23 35.00 12.16
CA GLN A 761 -2.94 34.89 10.73
C GLN A 761 -4.09 35.36 9.82
N PHE A 762 -5.32 35.32 10.31
CA PHE A 762 -6.52 35.68 9.55
C PHE A 762 -7.23 36.95 10.05
N ALA A 763 -6.71 37.60 11.10
CA ALA A 763 -7.35 38.76 11.72
C ALA A 763 -7.56 39.92 10.71
N ASP A 764 -6.55 40.22 9.89
CA ASP A 764 -6.64 41.32 8.92
C ASP A 764 -7.61 41.01 7.76
N LYS A 765 -7.63 39.76 7.30
CA LYS A 765 -8.59 39.30 6.27
C LYS A 765 -10.03 39.34 6.79
N ALA A 766 -10.26 38.89 8.02
CA ALA A 766 -11.57 38.97 8.66
C ALA A 766 -12.02 40.42 8.84
N ARG A 767 -11.14 41.31 9.33
CA ARG A 767 -11.42 42.76 9.46
C ARG A 767 -11.73 43.41 8.12
N SER A 768 -10.99 43.07 7.05
CA SER A 768 -11.24 43.61 5.70
C SER A 768 -12.62 43.25 5.15
N LYS A 769 -13.20 42.12 5.61
CA LYS A 769 -14.56 41.68 5.29
C LYS A 769 -15.61 42.06 6.35
N ASN A 770 -15.24 42.81 7.38
CA ASN A 770 -16.09 43.11 8.55
C ASN A 770 -16.67 41.85 9.24
N LEU A 771 -15.90 40.76 9.29
CA LEU A 771 -16.29 39.52 9.97
C LEU A 771 -15.79 39.52 11.42
N GLY A 772 -16.63 39.10 12.36
CA GLY A 772 -16.20 38.81 13.73
C GLY A 772 -15.35 37.53 13.76
N LEU A 773 -14.22 37.52 14.48
CA LEU A 773 -13.37 36.34 14.65
C LEU A 773 -13.06 36.11 16.13
N ASP A 774 -13.75 35.15 16.74
CA ASP A 774 -13.67 34.83 18.17
C ASP A 774 -13.09 33.44 18.44
N SER A 775 -12.56 33.22 19.65
CA SER A 775 -12.00 31.93 20.08
C SER A 775 -12.47 31.58 21.49
N GLN A 776 -13.08 30.41 21.64
CA GLN A 776 -13.67 29.90 22.88
C GLN A 776 -12.95 28.60 23.30
N ILE A 777 -12.12 28.68 24.33
CA ILE A 777 -11.42 27.51 24.90
C ILE A 777 -12.13 27.15 26.22
N ALA A 778 -12.55 25.90 26.37
CA ALA A 778 -13.20 25.46 27.60
C ALA A 778 -12.28 25.63 28.83
N PRO A 779 -12.78 26.16 29.96
CA PRO A 779 -11.94 26.58 31.10
C PRO A 779 -11.24 25.43 31.84
N ASN A 780 -11.69 24.18 31.64
CA ASN A 780 -11.17 22.99 32.32
C ASN A 780 -10.13 22.22 31.49
N LEU A 781 -9.56 22.83 30.44
CA LEU A 781 -8.56 22.19 29.60
C LEU A 781 -7.14 22.42 30.15
N PRO A 782 -6.26 21.39 30.14
CA PRO A 782 -4.88 21.56 30.56
C PRO A 782 -4.13 22.51 29.60
N PRO A 783 -3.26 23.40 30.13
CA PRO A 783 -2.62 24.44 29.33
C PRO A 783 -1.57 23.90 28.36
N ARG A 784 -0.93 22.77 28.70
CA ARG A 784 0.08 22.11 27.88
C ARG A 784 -0.34 20.69 27.55
N LEU A 785 -0.19 20.34 26.28
CA LEU A 785 -0.54 19.03 25.72
C LEU A 785 0.67 18.49 24.96
N ARG A 786 0.70 17.18 24.76
CA ARG A 786 1.67 16.52 23.90
C ARG A 786 0.97 15.90 22.68
N GLY A 787 1.46 16.24 21.49
CA GLY A 787 0.93 15.83 20.19
C GLY A 787 1.50 16.66 19.03
N ASP A 788 0.92 16.54 17.83
CA ASP A 788 1.44 17.18 16.63
C ASP A 788 0.89 18.59 16.42
N ALA A 789 1.50 19.57 17.07
CA ALA A 789 1.10 20.98 16.97
C ALA A 789 1.09 21.51 15.53
N GLN A 790 2.01 21.03 14.67
CA GLN A 790 2.14 21.51 13.30
C GLN A 790 0.94 21.07 12.45
N HIS A 791 0.58 19.79 12.49
CA HIS A 791 -0.56 19.28 11.72
C HIS A 791 -1.90 19.74 12.31
N ILE A 792 -2.01 19.89 13.63
CA ILE A 792 -3.21 20.50 14.25
C ILE A 792 -3.41 21.94 13.74
N ARG A 793 -2.33 22.74 13.72
CA ARG A 793 -2.38 24.10 13.16
C ARG A 793 -2.74 24.07 11.68
N GLN A 794 -2.19 23.16 10.89
CA GLN A 794 -2.50 23.02 9.47
C GLN A 794 -4.00 22.77 9.23
N ILE A 795 -4.61 21.83 9.97
CA ILE A 795 -6.06 21.57 9.89
C ILE A 795 -6.85 22.84 10.24
N LEU A 796 -6.50 23.54 11.32
CA LEU A 796 -7.19 24.78 11.74
C LEU A 796 -7.08 25.89 10.69
N LEU A 797 -5.90 26.10 10.11
CA LEU A 797 -5.70 27.11 9.07
C LEU A 797 -6.53 26.81 7.82
N GLN A 798 -6.64 25.54 7.44
CA GLN A 798 -7.45 25.11 6.30
C GLN A 798 -8.95 25.35 6.55
N LEU A 799 -9.45 25.04 7.75
CA LEU A 799 -10.84 25.25 8.11
C LEU A 799 -11.17 26.75 8.23
N LEU A 800 -10.28 27.56 8.83
CA LEU A 800 -10.44 29.01 8.93
C LEU A 800 -10.43 29.71 7.57
N ALA A 801 -9.54 29.29 6.67
CA ALA A 801 -9.50 29.80 5.31
C ALA A 801 -10.83 29.54 4.58
N ASN A 802 -11.42 28.36 4.75
CA ASN A 802 -12.73 28.03 4.19
C ASN A 802 -13.84 28.89 4.83
N ALA A 803 -13.88 29.02 6.16
CA ALA A 803 -14.87 29.85 6.85
C ALA A 803 -14.84 31.30 6.33
N ILE A 804 -13.67 31.93 6.24
CA ILE A 804 -13.52 33.31 5.74
C ILE A 804 -13.89 33.42 4.26
N LYS A 805 -13.63 32.37 3.48
CA LYS A 805 -13.96 32.32 2.06
C LYS A 805 -15.48 32.30 1.84
N PHE A 806 -16.22 31.54 2.65
CA PHE A 806 -17.66 31.27 2.44
C PHE A 806 -18.60 32.10 3.32
N THR A 807 -18.07 32.94 4.23
CA THR A 807 -18.85 33.95 4.95
C THR A 807 -18.66 35.34 4.33
N GLU A 808 -19.75 35.93 3.83
CA GLU A 808 -19.76 37.31 3.31
C GLU A 808 -20.00 38.34 4.42
N SER A 809 -20.89 38.04 5.37
CA SER A 809 -21.15 38.87 6.56
C SER A 809 -21.47 37.98 7.76
N GLY A 810 -21.14 38.44 8.97
CA GLY A 810 -21.38 37.71 10.23
C GLY A 810 -20.10 37.40 11.02
N SER A 811 -19.99 36.19 11.57
CA SER A 811 -18.92 35.84 12.50
C SER A 811 -18.40 34.42 12.33
N ILE A 812 -17.14 34.22 12.68
CA ILE A 812 -16.43 32.95 12.70
C ILE A 812 -15.95 32.71 14.13
N THR A 813 -16.22 31.53 14.67
CA THR A 813 -15.84 31.15 16.04
C THR A 813 -15.01 29.88 16.02
N ILE A 814 -13.84 29.91 16.66
CA ILE A 814 -13.03 28.72 16.94
C ILE A 814 -13.42 28.22 18.33
N ARG A 815 -13.79 26.95 18.49
CA ARG A 815 -14.12 26.36 19.79
C ARG A 815 -13.28 25.12 20.07
N VAL A 816 -12.80 24.98 21.31
CA VAL A 816 -12.07 23.80 21.78
C VAL A 816 -12.69 23.26 23.06
N GLU A 817 -13.09 21.99 23.04
CA GLU A 817 -13.79 21.31 24.14
C GLU A 817 -13.22 19.91 24.39
N ALA A 818 -13.25 19.44 25.64
CA ALA A 818 -12.95 18.05 25.97
C ALA A 818 -14.19 17.18 25.76
N GLN A 819 -14.04 16.06 25.03
CA GLN A 819 -15.11 15.08 24.87
C GLN A 819 -15.01 13.93 25.88
N ALA A 820 -13.80 13.43 26.11
CA ALA A 820 -13.56 12.30 27.01
C ALA A 820 -12.12 12.33 27.54
N ARG A 821 -11.91 11.85 28.77
CA ARG A 821 -10.58 11.63 29.36
C ARG A 821 -10.44 10.16 29.71
N GLU A 822 -9.41 9.52 29.19
CA GLU A 822 -9.02 8.14 29.47
C GLU A 822 -7.58 8.16 29.98
N GLY A 823 -7.40 8.21 31.31
CA GLY A 823 -6.07 8.27 31.94
C GLY A 823 -5.29 9.55 31.58
N ASP A 824 -4.12 9.38 30.97
CA ASP A 824 -3.21 10.44 30.48
C ASP A 824 -3.62 11.00 29.11
N ARG A 825 -4.61 10.41 28.44
CA ARG A 825 -5.11 10.86 27.13
C ARG A 825 -6.44 11.60 27.26
N LEU A 826 -6.49 12.78 26.67
CA LEU A 826 -7.64 13.66 26.59
C LEU A 826 -8.07 13.79 25.12
N ARG A 827 -9.30 13.40 24.81
CA ARG A 827 -9.89 13.64 23.48
C ARG A 827 -10.41 15.07 23.42
N LEU A 828 -9.78 15.89 22.59
CA LEU A 828 -10.21 17.28 22.34
C LEU A 828 -10.93 17.38 21.00
N ARG A 829 -12.10 18.03 21.03
CA ARG A 829 -12.85 18.47 19.85
C ARG A 829 -12.48 19.91 19.56
N PHE A 830 -11.98 20.13 18.36
CA PHE A 830 -11.79 21.46 17.78
C PHE A 830 -12.92 21.69 16.78
N SER A 831 -13.56 22.85 16.81
CA SER A 831 -14.54 23.24 15.80
C SER A 831 -14.34 24.67 15.32
N VAL A 832 -14.63 24.88 14.05
CA VAL A 832 -14.67 26.18 13.39
C VAL A 832 -16.09 26.36 12.87
N THR A 833 -16.81 27.30 13.46
CA THR A 833 -18.19 27.63 13.09
C THR A 833 -18.23 28.94 12.34
N ASP A 834 -18.87 28.94 11.18
CA ASP A 834 -19.08 30.11 10.34
C ASP A 834 -20.58 30.36 10.12
N THR A 835 -20.97 31.62 9.90
CA THR A 835 -22.37 32.01 9.59
C THR A 835 -22.59 32.23 8.09
N GLY A 836 -21.86 31.51 7.24
CA GLY A 836 -21.88 31.65 5.79
C GLY A 836 -23.04 30.94 5.10
N ILE A 837 -22.86 30.63 3.82
CA ILE A 837 -23.90 30.07 2.93
C ILE A 837 -24.46 28.71 3.37
N GLY A 838 -23.75 27.98 4.22
CA GLY A 838 -24.07 26.61 4.59
C GLY A 838 -23.99 25.61 3.43
N ILE A 839 -24.15 24.32 3.73
CA ILE A 839 -23.91 23.23 2.79
C ILE A 839 -25.10 22.26 2.81
N ALA A 840 -25.62 21.91 1.62
CA ALA A 840 -26.70 20.94 1.48
C ALA A 840 -26.28 19.53 1.91
N ARG A 841 -27.23 18.77 2.49
CA ARG A 841 -26.98 17.42 3.04
C ARG A 841 -26.45 16.42 2.02
N THR A 842 -26.86 16.55 0.75
CA THR A 842 -26.36 15.74 -0.38
C THR A 842 -24.87 15.98 -0.61
N THR A 843 -24.43 17.23 -0.55
CA THR A 843 -23.03 17.64 -0.75
C THR A 843 -22.14 17.28 0.43
N GLN A 844 -22.64 17.30 1.66
CA GLN A 844 -21.87 16.98 2.87
C GLN A 844 -21.22 15.59 2.84
N SER A 845 -21.90 14.60 2.26
CA SER A 845 -21.38 13.23 2.11
C SER A 845 -20.16 13.11 1.18
N ARG A 846 -19.90 14.15 0.38
CA ARG A 846 -18.96 14.19 -0.73
C ARG A 846 -17.78 15.16 -0.50
N LEU A 847 -17.89 16.07 0.47
CA LEU A 847 -16.88 17.11 0.77
C LEU A 847 -15.46 16.60 1.08
N PHE A 848 -15.33 15.37 1.56
CA PHE A 848 -14.04 14.78 1.94
C PHE A 848 -13.48 13.83 0.87
N ASN A 849 -14.02 13.87 -0.36
CA ASN A 849 -13.47 13.15 -1.51
C ASN A 849 -12.49 14.03 -2.29
N PRO A 850 -11.43 13.46 -2.89
CA PRO A 850 -10.48 14.20 -3.72
C PRO A 850 -11.16 14.97 -4.86
N PHE A 851 -10.78 16.23 -5.04
CA PHE A 851 -11.21 17.11 -6.15
C PHE A 851 -12.72 17.43 -6.23
N GLU A 852 -13.51 17.09 -5.21
CA GLU A 852 -14.95 17.43 -5.20
C GLU A 852 -15.21 18.86 -4.70
N GLN A 853 -15.99 19.63 -5.46
CA GLN A 853 -16.48 20.97 -5.11
C GLN A 853 -18.02 20.99 -5.04
N ALA A 854 -18.56 21.82 -4.14
CA ALA A 854 -19.99 21.79 -3.77
C ALA A 854 -20.99 22.22 -4.86
N ASP A 855 -20.61 23.05 -5.85
CA ASP A 855 -21.46 23.44 -7.00
C ASP A 855 -20.64 24.12 -8.12
N SER A 856 -20.94 23.81 -9.39
CA SER A 856 -20.26 24.36 -10.59
C SER A 856 -20.86 25.69 -11.09
N SER A 857 -21.92 26.20 -10.46
CA SER A 857 -22.70 27.37 -10.92
C SER A 857 -22.28 28.71 -10.27
N THR A 858 -21.58 28.69 -9.14
CA THR A 858 -21.10 29.88 -8.39
C THR A 858 -19.57 30.04 -8.41
N THR A 859 -18.88 29.35 -9.32
CA THR A 859 -17.41 29.24 -9.40
C THR A 859 -16.66 30.46 -9.93
N ARG A 860 -17.32 31.55 -10.34
CA ARG A 860 -16.59 32.75 -10.81
C ARG A 860 -16.03 33.64 -9.71
N ARG A 861 -16.35 33.41 -8.43
CA ARG A 861 -15.82 34.26 -7.34
C ARG A 861 -14.77 33.60 -6.45
N HIS A 862 -14.72 32.27 -6.34
CA HIS A 862 -13.98 31.61 -5.25
C HIS A 862 -13.36 30.23 -5.61
N SER A 863 -12.29 30.21 -6.40
CA SER A 863 -11.50 29.01 -6.80
C SER A 863 -10.80 28.31 -5.61
N GLY A 864 -10.74 26.98 -5.57
CA GLY A 864 -9.91 26.19 -4.64
C GLY A 864 -9.81 24.71 -5.04
N ALA A 865 -8.70 24.03 -4.76
CA ALA A 865 -8.33 22.70 -5.28
C ALA A 865 -9.30 21.53 -5.03
N GLY A 866 -10.12 21.61 -3.98
CA GLY A 866 -10.85 20.46 -3.43
C GLY A 866 -9.99 19.47 -2.62
N LEU A 867 -8.69 19.73 -2.43
CA LEU A 867 -7.75 18.84 -1.73
C LEU A 867 -7.65 19.10 -0.22
N GLY A 868 -7.85 20.35 0.22
CA GLY A 868 -7.60 20.74 1.62
C GLY A 868 -8.42 19.98 2.67
N LEU A 869 -9.71 19.69 2.41
CA LEU A 869 -10.53 18.91 3.35
C LEU A 869 -10.12 17.43 3.40
N VAL A 870 -9.64 16.88 2.28
CA VAL A 870 -9.11 15.51 2.19
C VAL A 870 -7.84 15.38 3.00
N ILE A 871 -6.91 16.34 2.86
CA ILE A 871 -5.67 16.39 3.65
C ILE A 871 -6.02 16.51 5.14
N SER A 872 -6.93 17.41 5.52
CA SER A 872 -7.36 17.55 6.91
C SER A 872 -7.94 16.26 7.50
N ARG A 873 -8.73 15.51 6.71
CA ARG A 873 -9.24 14.20 7.12
C ARG A 873 -8.13 13.18 7.32
N ARG A 874 -7.20 13.07 6.38
CA ARG A 874 -6.08 12.12 6.47
C ARG A 874 -5.15 12.44 7.65
N LEU A 875 -4.85 13.71 7.88
CA LEU A 875 -4.08 14.14 9.05
C LEU A 875 -4.79 13.81 10.37
N ALA A 876 -6.11 14.03 10.45
CA ALA A 876 -6.89 13.66 11.63
C ALA A 876 -6.90 12.14 11.86
N GLU A 877 -7.12 11.33 10.81
CA GLU A 877 -7.08 9.86 10.86
C GLU A 877 -5.68 9.35 11.31
N LEU A 878 -4.61 9.92 10.77
CA LEU A 878 -3.22 9.57 11.09
C LEU A 878 -2.84 9.93 12.53
N MET A 879 -3.41 10.99 13.09
CA MET A 879 -3.30 11.35 14.51
C MET A 879 -4.26 10.55 15.42
N GLY A 880 -4.94 9.52 14.89
CA GLY A 880 -5.84 8.64 15.66
C GLY A 880 -7.20 9.27 15.99
N GLY A 881 -7.62 10.25 15.20
CA GLY A 881 -8.85 11.01 15.37
C GLY A 881 -9.79 10.95 14.17
N ASN A 882 -10.78 11.84 14.16
CA ASN A 882 -11.74 11.96 13.05
C ASN A 882 -12.12 13.42 12.78
N ILE A 883 -12.68 13.69 11.61
CA ILE A 883 -13.15 15.01 11.17
C ILE A 883 -14.59 14.88 10.64
N GLY A 884 -15.37 15.95 10.73
CA GLY A 884 -16.72 15.99 10.21
C GLY A 884 -17.24 17.42 10.01
N VAL A 885 -18.48 17.50 9.54
CA VAL A 885 -19.18 18.76 9.29
C VAL A 885 -20.63 18.66 9.75
N ASN A 886 -21.15 19.72 10.35
CA ASN A 886 -22.57 19.94 10.59
C ASN A 886 -22.95 21.24 9.89
N SER A 887 -23.89 21.21 8.95
CA SER A 887 -24.29 22.42 8.23
C SER A 887 -25.73 22.32 7.72
N ALA A 888 -26.39 23.47 7.57
CA ALA A 888 -27.65 23.62 6.89
C ALA A 888 -27.57 24.83 5.92
N PRO A 889 -28.14 24.74 4.71
CA PRO A 889 -28.14 25.88 3.78
C PRO A 889 -28.73 27.14 4.41
N GLY A 890 -27.99 28.25 4.35
CA GLY A 890 -28.38 29.55 4.90
C GLY A 890 -28.10 29.77 6.40
N GLU A 891 -27.69 28.73 7.13
CA GLU A 891 -27.41 28.80 8.58
C GLU A 891 -25.90 28.72 8.91
N GLY A 892 -25.03 28.61 7.89
CA GLY A 892 -23.59 28.46 8.05
C GLY A 892 -23.12 27.02 8.22
N SER A 893 -21.85 26.84 8.59
CA SER A 893 -21.23 25.51 8.73
C SER A 893 -20.39 25.41 9.99
N GLU A 894 -20.44 24.25 10.65
CA GLU A 894 -19.52 23.83 11.70
C GLU A 894 -18.66 22.70 11.17
N PHE A 895 -17.38 22.97 10.91
CA PHE A 895 -16.38 21.93 10.67
C PHE A 895 -15.69 21.59 11.98
N TRP A 896 -15.53 20.31 12.27
CA TRP A 896 -14.96 19.85 13.54
C TRP A 896 -14.03 18.67 13.35
N PHE A 897 -13.02 18.55 14.21
CA PHE A 897 -12.17 17.38 14.30
C PHE A 897 -11.86 17.02 15.75
N VAL A 898 -11.69 15.73 16.03
CA VAL A 898 -11.42 15.21 17.38
C VAL A 898 -10.08 14.50 17.36
N LEU A 899 -9.19 14.83 18.31
CA LEU A 899 -7.88 14.20 18.43
C LEU A 899 -7.64 13.71 19.86
N PRO A 900 -7.03 12.51 20.03
CA PRO A 900 -6.49 12.08 21.31
C PRO A 900 -5.14 12.78 21.56
N LEU A 901 -5.04 13.57 22.64
CA LEU A 901 -3.81 14.27 23.03
C LEU A 901 -3.39 13.87 24.45
N GLN A 902 -2.09 13.82 24.71
CA GLN A 902 -1.60 13.49 26.05
C GLN A 902 -1.57 14.73 26.94
N VAL A 903 -2.09 14.59 28.15
CA VAL A 903 -2.04 15.61 29.19
C VAL A 903 -0.70 15.53 29.88
N ILE A 904 -0.05 16.68 30.01
CA ILE A 904 1.15 16.81 30.85
C ILE A 904 0.64 17.22 32.24
N ASP A 905 0.46 16.24 33.15
CA ASP A 905 0.08 16.53 34.53
C ASP A 905 1.25 17.25 35.24
N ALA A 906 1.04 18.50 35.61
CA ALA A 906 1.92 19.23 36.52
C ALA A 906 1.68 18.75 37.96
N GLY A 907 2.21 17.58 38.31
CA GLY A 907 2.24 17.09 39.69
C GLY A 907 3.31 17.81 40.51
N ALA A 908 2.87 18.69 41.41
CA ALA A 908 3.49 19.05 42.70
C ALA A 908 5.03 18.91 42.82
N GLN A 909 5.76 19.97 42.48
CA GLN A 909 6.92 20.40 43.27
C GLN A 909 6.77 21.89 43.57
N THR A 910 6.31 22.19 44.78
CA THR A 910 6.55 23.46 45.45
C THR A 910 8.04 23.63 45.65
N LEU A 911 8.69 24.33 44.72
CA LEU A 911 9.95 25.03 44.98
C LEU A 911 9.63 26.50 45.22
N PRO A 912 10.30 27.13 46.21
CA PRO A 912 9.84 28.36 46.83
C PRO A 912 9.94 29.53 45.86
N ALA A 913 8.91 30.38 45.87
CA ALA A 913 8.86 31.60 45.10
C ALA A 913 10.10 32.48 45.35
N PRO A 914 10.85 32.88 44.31
CA PRO A 914 11.56 34.14 44.31
C PRO A 914 10.59 35.23 43.86
N ALA A 915 10.71 36.36 44.54
CA ALA A 915 9.83 37.52 44.48
C ALA A 915 9.66 38.11 43.07
N ALA A 916 8.53 38.82 42.94
CA ALA A 916 8.20 39.70 41.84
C ALA A 916 9.41 40.50 41.33
N ALA A 917 9.85 40.18 40.12
CA ALA A 917 10.59 41.07 39.26
C ALA A 917 9.78 41.20 37.97
N SER A 918 9.29 42.42 37.76
CA SER A 918 8.77 42.93 36.51
C SER A 918 9.60 42.47 35.30
N VAL A 919 9.00 41.70 34.40
CA VAL A 919 9.53 41.56 33.04
C VAL A 919 9.06 42.78 32.25
N THR A 920 9.97 43.75 32.20
CA THR A 920 10.09 44.77 31.18
C THR A 920 10.14 44.16 29.78
N ALA A 921 9.76 44.95 28.78
CA ALA A 921 9.86 44.69 27.35
C ALA A 921 11.15 43.94 26.93
N PRO A 922 11.11 43.14 25.85
CA PRO A 922 12.29 42.41 25.37
C PRO A 922 13.45 43.37 25.10
N ASP A 923 14.62 42.99 25.60
CA ASP A 923 15.90 43.71 25.50
C ASP A 923 16.16 44.22 24.09
N THR A 924 16.02 45.53 23.90
CA THR A 924 16.52 46.27 22.74
C THR A 924 18.02 46.58 22.85
N ALA A 925 18.67 46.21 23.96
CA ALA A 925 20.09 46.46 24.20
C ALA A 925 21.02 45.40 23.57
N GLY A 926 20.67 44.10 23.66
CA GLY A 926 21.49 43.02 23.11
C GLY A 926 21.48 42.93 21.58
N ASP A 927 20.34 43.24 20.96
CA ASP A 927 20.20 43.28 19.50
C ASP A 927 20.94 44.46 18.87
N ALA A 928 21.08 45.58 19.59
CA ALA A 928 21.81 46.76 19.14
C ALA A 928 23.33 46.51 19.11
N ASP A 929 23.90 45.91 20.16
CA ASP A 929 25.32 45.56 20.22
C ASP A 929 25.69 44.45 19.22
N ALA A 930 24.81 43.47 19.03
CA ALA A 930 25.00 42.40 18.06
C ALA A 930 24.95 42.90 16.61
N LEU A 931 24.07 43.85 16.30
CA LEU A 931 24.00 44.47 14.98
C LEU A 931 25.16 45.44 14.74
N ASP A 932 25.63 46.16 15.76
CA ASP A 932 26.82 47.02 15.68
C ASP A 932 28.08 46.20 15.42
N TYR A 933 28.24 45.04 16.07
CA TYR A 933 29.36 44.12 15.81
C TYR A 933 29.35 43.56 14.39
N LEU A 934 28.20 43.07 13.89
CA LEU A 934 28.08 42.57 12.52
C LEU A 934 28.35 43.68 11.48
N SER A 935 27.97 44.92 11.79
CA SER A 935 28.25 46.07 10.92
C SER A 935 29.72 46.47 10.88
N ARG A 936 30.56 45.97 11.79
CA ARG A 936 32.01 46.21 11.83
C ARG A 936 32.83 45.15 11.09
N ILE A 937 32.20 44.05 10.65
CA ILE A 937 32.89 43.00 9.89
C ILE A 937 33.21 43.54 8.48
N PRO A 938 34.49 43.62 8.10
CA PRO A 938 34.89 44.13 6.78
C PRO A 938 34.23 43.31 5.66
N GLY A 939 33.58 43.99 4.70
CA GLY A 939 32.95 43.33 3.56
C GLY A 939 31.56 42.72 3.84
N LEU A 940 30.95 42.96 5.01
CA LEU A 940 29.58 42.53 5.33
C LEU A 940 28.62 43.74 5.43
N ASP A 941 27.61 43.79 4.56
CA ASP A 941 26.47 44.70 4.70
C ASP A 941 25.37 44.04 5.53
N ALA A 942 25.51 44.18 6.85
CA ALA A 942 24.57 43.61 7.82
C ALA A 942 23.14 44.16 7.67
N LYS A 943 22.96 45.39 7.15
CA LYS A 943 21.62 45.98 6.95
C LYS A 943 20.92 45.33 5.76
N ALA A 944 21.63 45.12 4.65
CA ALA A 944 21.09 44.44 3.47
C ALA A 944 20.73 42.97 3.79
N GLY A 945 21.62 42.24 4.48
CA GLY A 945 21.36 40.86 4.88
C GLY A 945 20.21 40.71 5.88
N LEU A 946 20.07 41.62 6.85
CA LEU A 946 18.95 41.61 7.79
C LEU A 946 17.60 41.89 7.10
N HIS A 947 17.59 42.73 6.06
CA HIS A 947 16.41 42.99 5.25
C HIS A 947 15.98 41.75 4.46
N ALA A 948 16.93 40.94 3.97
CA ALA A 948 16.65 39.69 3.28
C ALA A 948 15.90 38.66 4.16
N VAL A 949 16.11 38.70 5.49
CA VAL A 949 15.40 37.85 6.46
C VAL A 949 14.25 38.55 7.21
N ARG A 950 13.74 39.66 6.66
CA ARG A 950 12.60 40.42 7.21
C ARG A 950 12.82 40.93 8.65
N GLY A 951 14.05 41.38 8.97
CA GLY A 951 14.34 42.04 10.25
C GLY A 951 14.64 41.12 11.43
N LYS A 952 14.70 39.80 11.23
CA LYS A 952 14.95 38.83 12.31
C LYS A 952 16.44 38.59 12.54
N LEU A 953 17.02 39.26 13.54
CA LEU A 953 18.47 39.24 13.82
C LEU A 953 19.00 37.83 14.17
N ALA A 954 18.29 37.07 15.01
CA ALA A 954 18.69 35.71 15.37
C ALA A 954 18.71 34.76 14.15
N THR A 955 17.76 34.92 13.23
CA THR A 955 17.72 34.15 11.98
C THR A 955 18.86 34.56 11.04
N TYR A 956 19.17 35.86 10.98
CA TYR A 956 20.27 36.38 10.19
C TYR A 956 21.61 35.82 10.66
N GLN A 957 21.89 35.88 11.97
CA GLN A 957 23.11 35.32 12.57
C GLN A 957 23.26 33.82 12.32
N ARG A 958 22.16 33.07 12.39
CA ARG A 958 22.16 31.62 12.13
C ARG A 958 22.48 31.30 10.66
N LEU A 959 21.88 32.02 9.72
CA LEU A 959 22.13 31.79 8.29
C LEU A 959 23.54 32.23 7.88
N LEU A 960 24.02 33.35 8.41
CA LEU A 960 25.38 33.83 8.17
C LEU A 960 26.42 32.86 8.73
N SER A 961 26.12 32.30 9.91
CA SER A 961 26.90 31.23 10.56
C SER A 961 26.94 29.95 9.72
N THR A 962 25.77 29.50 9.24
CA THR A 962 25.66 28.28 8.42
C THR A 962 26.39 28.45 7.09
N PHE A 963 26.28 29.63 6.47
CA PHE A 963 27.02 29.95 5.25
C PHE A 963 28.53 29.91 5.44
N ALA A 964 29.03 30.44 6.55
CA ALA A 964 30.47 30.48 6.85
C ALA A 964 31.04 29.09 7.19
N ASP A 965 30.23 28.19 7.76
CA ASP A 965 30.68 26.85 8.14
C ASP A 965 30.58 25.84 6.97
N ASN A 966 29.66 26.05 6.01
CA ASN A 966 29.37 25.06 4.95
C ASN A 966 30.30 25.09 3.74
N HIS A 967 30.88 26.23 3.36
CA HIS A 967 31.68 26.35 2.13
C HIS A 967 33.20 26.37 2.36
N LEU A 968 33.66 26.14 3.59
CA LEU A 968 35.09 26.11 3.92
C LEU A 968 35.83 24.94 3.23
N GLY A 969 35.11 23.83 2.97
CA GLY A 969 35.62 22.65 2.26
C GLY A 969 35.55 22.73 0.73
N ASP A 970 34.84 23.73 0.18
CA ASP A 970 34.63 23.84 -1.27
C ASP A 970 35.87 24.41 -1.98
N PHE A 971 36.71 25.21 -1.29
CA PHE A 971 37.90 25.81 -1.89
C PHE A 971 39.02 24.81 -2.21
N PRO A 972 39.37 23.85 -1.33
CA PRO A 972 40.28 22.76 -1.69
C PRO A 972 39.80 21.95 -2.90
N HIS A 973 38.49 21.69 -2.98
CA HIS A 973 37.89 20.98 -4.11
C HIS A 973 37.91 21.83 -5.40
N MET A 974 37.70 23.14 -5.28
CA MET A 974 37.80 24.08 -6.40
C MET A 974 39.22 24.16 -6.97
N HIS A 975 40.26 24.11 -6.12
CA HIS A 975 41.66 24.01 -6.56
C HIS A 975 41.96 22.69 -7.26
N GLU A 976 41.39 21.58 -6.80
CA GLU A 976 41.54 20.25 -7.42
C GLU A 976 40.87 20.18 -8.80
N LEU A 977 39.63 20.66 -8.90
CA LEU A 977 38.89 20.75 -10.17
C LEU A 977 39.62 21.66 -11.18
N PHE A 978 40.21 22.75 -10.69
CA PHE A 978 41.04 23.61 -11.53
C PHE A 978 42.31 22.90 -12.02
N ALA A 979 42.99 22.12 -11.16
CA ALA A 979 44.17 21.34 -11.54
C ALA A 979 43.86 20.22 -12.56
N LEU A 980 42.65 19.67 -12.51
CA LEU A 980 42.15 18.64 -13.44
C LEU A 980 41.61 19.22 -14.77
N GLY A 981 41.51 20.56 -14.88
CA GLY A 981 40.99 21.24 -16.06
C GLY A 981 39.46 21.27 -16.17
N GLU A 982 38.74 20.90 -15.11
CA GLU A 982 37.27 20.86 -15.05
C GLU A 982 36.69 22.23 -14.68
N LEU A 983 36.89 23.21 -15.58
CA LEU A 983 36.55 24.61 -15.35
C LEU A 983 35.04 24.86 -15.14
N GLU A 984 34.15 24.07 -15.75
CA GLU A 984 32.70 24.23 -15.56
C GLU A 984 32.22 23.78 -14.16
N GLU A 985 32.85 22.77 -13.57
CA GLU A 985 32.58 22.32 -12.20
C GLU A 985 33.00 23.39 -11.19
N ALA A 986 34.21 23.93 -11.35
CA ALA A 986 34.73 25.03 -10.54
C ALA A 986 33.86 26.29 -10.67
N ARG A 987 33.36 26.59 -11.88
CA ARG A 987 32.43 27.70 -12.12
C ARG A 987 31.10 27.52 -11.38
N ARG A 988 30.56 26.29 -11.32
CA ARG A 988 29.32 26.00 -10.59
C ARG A 988 29.47 26.26 -9.09
N LEU A 989 30.60 25.87 -8.51
CA LEU A 989 30.91 26.15 -7.11
C LEU A 989 31.05 27.66 -6.84
N ALA A 990 31.78 28.39 -7.68
CA ALA A 990 31.89 29.85 -7.58
C ALA A 990 30.51 30.54 -7.70
N HIS A 991 29.65 30.06 -8.60
CA HIS A 991 28.30 30.57 -8.79
C HIS A 991 27.38 30.31 -7.58
N SER A 992 27.53 29.17 -6.92
CA SER A 992 26.83 28.82 -5.69
C SER A 992 27.22 29.73 -4.51
N ILE A 993 28.52 29.92 -4.29
CA ILE A 993 29.08 30.81 -3.26
C ILE A 993 28.61 32.25 -3.49
N LYS A 994 28.63 32.72 -4.74
CA LYS A 994 28.11 34.02 -5.15
C LYS A 994 26.63 34.20 -4.80
N GLY A 995 25.78 33.22 -5.11
CA GLY A 995 24.34 33.29 -4.83
C GLY A 995 24.03 33.40 -3.32
N ALA A 996 24.71 32.59 -2.52
CA ALA A 996 24.56 32.59 -1.07
C ALA A 996 25.12 33.88 -0.43
N ALA A 997 26.31 34.33 -0.82
CA ALA A 997 26.92 35.57 -0.32
C ALA A 997 26.09 36.82 -0.63
N GLY A 998 25.47 36.87 -1.82
CA GLY A 998 24.62 38.00 -2.23
C GLY A 998 23.34 38.12 -1.41
N THR A 999 22.75 36.99 -1.03
CA THR A 999 21.52 36.96 -0.21
C THR A 999 21.80 37.38 1.24
N LEU A 1000 23.02 37.13 1.73
CA LEU A 1000 23.43 37.38 3.12
C LEU A 1000 24.15 38.71 3.33
N GLY A 1001 24.38 39.48 2.26
CA GLY A 1001 25.08 40.77 2.35
C GLY A 1001 26.60 40.64 2.52
N ALA A 1002 27.19 39.46 2.28
CA ALA A 1002 28.64 39.24 2.33
C ALA A 1002 29.33 39.78 1.06
N THR A 1003 29.34 41.10 0.91
CA THR A 1003 29.74 41.83 -0.31
C THR A 1003 31.15 41.51 -0.82
N ALA A 1004 32.14 41.32 0.06
CA ALA A 1004 33.51 40.99 -0.36
C ALA A 1004 33.63 39.57 -0.96
N VAL A 1005 32.95 38.60 -0.35
CA VAL A 1005 32.86 37.21 -0.85
C VAL A 1005 32.02 37.17 -2.13
N PHE A 1006 30.92 37.91 -2.18
CA PHE A 1006 30.10 38.05 -3.39
C PHE A 1006 30.89 38.59 -4.58
N GLN A 1007 31.68 39.64 -4.37
CA GLN A 1007 32.44 40.27 -5.45
C GLN A 1007 33.57 39.37 -5.95
N SER A 1008 34.37 38.79 -5.04
CA SER A 1008 35.45 37.86 -5.42
C SER A 1008 34.93 36.60 -6.12
N ALA A 1009 33.81 36.02 -5.66
CA ALA A 1009 33.17 34.89 -6.33
C ALA A 1009 32.57 35.27 -7.70
N ALA A 1010 32.07 36.51 -7.84
CA ALA A 1010 31.57 37.01 -9.12
C ALA A 1010 32.69 37.26 -10.14
N ASP A 1011 33.84 37.78 -9.69
CA ASP A 1011 35.01 38.00 -10.54
C ASP A 1011 35.62 36.67 -10.99
N LEU A 1012 35.63 35.66 -10.11
CA LEU A 1012 36.03 34.28 -10.45
C LEU A 1012 35.09 33.61 -11.46
N ASP A 1013 33.77 33.63 -11.21
CA ASP A 1013 32.74 33.10 -12.16
C ASP A 1013 32.87 33.77 -13.54
N HIS A 1014 33.14 35.07 -13.56
CA HIS A 1014 33.36 35.82 -14.79
C HIS A 1014 34.67 35.46 -15.52
N ALA A 1015 35.78 35.33 -14.79
CA ALA A 1015 37.08 34.99 -15.35
C ALA A 1015 37.10 33.58 -15.96
N ILE A 1016 36.45 32.61 -15.31
CA ILE A 1016 36.28 31.25 -15.86
C ILE A 1016 35.42 31.28 -17.12
N ARG A 1017 34.31 32.02 -17.12
CA ARG A 1017 33.42 32.16 -18.28
C ARG A 1017 34.10 32.82 -19.48
N GLN A 1018 35.04 33.73 -19.25
CA GLN A 1018 35.83 34.39 -20.31
C GLN A 1018 37.09 33.62 -20.72
N GLN A 1019 37.36 32.44 -20.14
CA GLN A 1019 38.55 31.63 -20.41
C GLN A 1019 39.86 32.43 -20.23
N ARG A 1020 39.93 33.23 -19.16
CA ARG A 1020 41.14 34.00 -18.83
C ARG A 1020 42.32 33.08 -18.50
N PRO A 1021 43.57 33.58 -18.55
CA PRO A 1021 44.76 32.76 -18.30
C PRO A 1021 44.69 32.02 -16.96
N ALA A 1022 45.17 30.78 -16.93
CA ALA A 1022 45.10 29.91 -15.76
C ALA A 1022 45.71 30.54 -14.49
N GLU A 1023 46.80 31.31 -14.62
CA GLU A 1023 47.42 32.03 -13.51
C GLU A 1023 46.49 33.10 -12.89
N GLU A 1024 45.66 33.74 -13.71
CA GLU A 1024 44.69 34.76 -13.25
C GLU A 1024 43.51 34.09 -12.53
N ILE A 1025 43.02 32.96 -13.04
CA ILE A 1025 41.94 32.19 -12.40
C ILE A 1025 42.41 31.60 -11.06
N ALA A 1026 43.60 31.00 -11.01
CA ALA A 1026 44.17 30.46 -9.76
C ALA A 1026 44.32 31.54 -8.68
N ARG A 1027 44.74 32.76 -9.08
CA ARG A 1027 44.80 33.91 -8.17
C ARG A 1027 43.43 34.32 -7.67
N LEU A 1028 42.42 34.36 -8.54
CA LEU A 1028 41.03 34.70 -8.15
C LEU A 1028 40.38 33.65 -7.25
N ILE A 1029 40.74 32.36 -7.38
CA ILE A 1029 40.33 31.31 -6.45
C ILE A 1029 40.92 31.60 -5.06
N ALA A 1030 42.22 31.88 -4.99
CA ALA A 1030 42.89 32.23 -3.73
C ALA A 1030 42.33 33.52 -3.09
N ASP A 1031 42.09 34.56 -3.88
CA ASP A 1031 41.50 35.82 -3.40
C ASP A 1031 40.07 35.60 -2.85
N CYS A 1032 39.28 34.69 -3.45
CA CYS A 1032 37.94 34.34 -2.95
C CYS A 1032 38.00 33.53 -1.65
N GLU A 1033 38.94 32.57 -1.58
CA GLU A 1033 39.20 31.77 -0.39
C GLU A 1033 39.62 32.65 0.81
N ASP A 1034 40.55 33.59 0.60
CA ASP A 1034 41.03 34.51 1.64
C ASP A 1034 39.90 35.39 2.18
N ASN A 1035 39.06 35.96 1.30
CA ASN A 1035 37.91 36.77 1.70
C ASN A 1035 36.87 35.96 2.49
N TYR A 1036 36.69 34.69 2.13
CA TYR A 1036 35.79 33.80 2.84
C TYR A 1036 36.34 33.39 4.22
N GLN A 1037 37.63 33.07 4.31
CA GLN A 1037 38.29 32.74 5.58
C GLN A 1037 38.29 33.93 6.56
N GLN A 1038 38.47 35.16 6.06
CA GLN A 1038 38.38 36.36 6.90
C GLN A 1038 36.98 36.55 7.49
N LEU A 1039 35.93 36.32 6.69
CA LEU A 1039 34.54 36.35 7.16
C LEU A 1039 34.27 35.26 8.20
N HIS A 1040 34.75 34.05 7.96
CA HIS A 1040 34.61 32.91 8.89
C HIS A 1040 35.29 33.18 10.24
N ALA A 1041 36.54 33.66 10.22
CA ALA A 1041 37.30 33.98 11.44
C ALA A 1041 36.63 35.09 12.27
N ALA A 1042 36.09 36.13 11.60
CA ALA A 1042 35.37 37.22 12.27
C ALA A 1042 34.10 36.72 12.99
N LEU A 1043 33.38 35.76 12.41
CA LEU A 1043 32.16 35.19 13.00
C LEU A 1043 32.46 34.17 14.10
N ALA A 1044 33.55 33.41 13.99
CA ALA A 1044 33.98 32.47 15.02
C ALA A 1044 34.39 33.18 16.32
N GLY A 1045 35.05 34.34 16.23
CA GLY A 1045 35.43 35.17 17.39
C GLY A 1045 34.23 35.66 18.21
N GLN A 1046 33.09 35.94 17.56
CA GLN A 1046 31.85 36.32 18.23
C GLN A 1046 31.26 35.16 19.06
N ARG A 1047 31.32 33.94 18.55
CA ARG A 1047 30.79 32.74 19.23
C ARG A 1047 31.57 32.41 20.50
N GLN A 1048 32.90 32.54 20.47
CA GLN A 1048 33.74 32.29 21.65
C GLN A 1048 33.52 33.32 22.77
N ALA A 1049 33.31 34.60 22.42
CA ALA A 1049 32.96 35.63 23.40
C ALA A 1049 31.57 35.42 24.01
N ALA A 1050 30.60 34.90 23.24
CA ALA A 1050 29.25 34.56 23.72
C ALA A 1050 29.23 33.27 24.57
N GLN A 1051 30.08 32.29 24.26
CA GLN A 1051 30.18 31.00 24.99
C GLN A 1051 30.93 31.11 26.32
N ALA A 1052 31.92 32.00 26.44
CA ALA A 1052 32.62 32.26 27.71
C ALA A 1052 31.68 32.80 28.81
N SER A 1053 30.57 33.46 28.45
CA SER A 1053 29.52 33.90 29.38
C SER A 1053 28.48 32.82 29.70
N ALA A 1054 28.42 31.71 28.94
CA ALA A 1054 27.41 30.66 29.07
C ALA A 1054 27.89 29.38 29.78
N GLN A 1055 29.20 29.25 30.07
CA GLN A 1055 29.80 28.03 30.66
C GLN A 1055 29.86 28.00 32.20
N GLN A 1056 28.92 28.64 32.89
CA GLN A 1056 28.63 28.35 34.31
C GLN A 1056 27.23 27.74 34.43
N GLY A 1057 27.08 26.43 34.16
CA GLY A 1057 25.81 25.74 34.41
C GLY A 1057 25.71 24.30 33.88
N ASN A 1058 26.10 23.34 34.73
CA ASN A 1058 25.73 21.90 34.78
C ASN A 1058 26.08 20.93 33.63
N GLY A 1059 26.93 19.94 33.95
CA GLY A 1059 27.19 18.74 33.14
C GLY A 1059 26.21 17.59 33.43
N ALA A 1060 25.70 16.96 32.36
CA ALA A 1060 24.93 15.73 32.42
C ALA A 1060 25.85 14.48 32.51
N THR A 1061 25.42 13.45 33.22
CA THR A 1061 26.15 12.19 33.43
C THR A 1061 26.13 11.29 32.19
N ALA A 1062 27.20 10.51 31.98
CA ALA A 1062 27.43 9.67 30.79
C ALA A 1062 26.32 8.63 30.50
N GLU A 1063 25.61 8.18 31.54
CA GLU A 1063 24.52 7.22 31.44
C GLU A 1063 23.23 7.83 30.85
N GLU A 1064 23.02 9.13 31.08
CA GLU A 1064 21.90 9.90 30.53
C GLU A 1064 22.12 10.20 29.04
N LEU A 1065 23.37 10.51 28.65
CA LEU A 1065 23.76 10.71 27.25
C LEU A 1065 23.53 9.45 26.40
N ARG A 1066 23.85 8.26 26.93
CA ARG A 1066 23.59 6.99 26.25
C ARG A 1066 22.11 6.74 26.02
N ARG A 1067 21.27 6.97 27.04
CA ARG A 1067 19.82 6.75 26.93
C ARG A 1067 19.19 7.66 25.88
N GLN A 1068 19.64 8.91 25.77
CA GLN A 1068 19.10 9.89 24.84
C GLN A 1068 19.57 9.69 23.38
N LEU A 1069 20.72 9.04 23.18
CA LEU A 1069 21.33 8.81 21.85
C LEU A 1069 21.17 7.38 21.32
N ALA A 1070 20.81 6.40 22.16
CA ALA A 1070 20.58 5.01 21.73
C ALA A 1070 19.50 4.89 20.62
N GLY A 1071 18.44 5.69 20.70
CA GLY A 1071 17.40 5.73 19.66
C GLY A 1071 17.89 6.28 18.32
N LEU A 1072 18.91 7.16 18.33
CA LEU A 1072 19.46 7.75 17.11
C LEU A 1072 20.34 6.76 16.34
N SER A 1073 21.13 5.94 17.06
CA SER A 1073 21.93 4.88 16.43
C SER A 1073 21.05 3.84 15.72
N GLN A 1074 19.95 3.42 16.36
CA GLN A 1074 19.01 2.49 15.73
C GLN A 1074 18.34 3.09 14.49
N GLN A 1075 17.91 4.35 14.57
CA GLN A 1075 17.32 5.07 13.43
C GLN A 1075 18.28 5.22 12.25
N LEU A 1076 19.59 5.40 12.52
CA LEU A 1076 20.61 5.40 11.46
C LEU A 1076 20.77 4.03 10.81
N LYS A 1077 20.75 2.93 11.58
CA LYS A 1077 20.81 1.56 11.02
C LYS A 1077 19.59 1.23 10.17
N ASP A 1078 18.44 1.79 10.51
CA ASP A 1078 17.18 1.61 9.79
C ASP A 1078 17.06 2.54 8.55
N CYS A 1079 18.12 3.29 8.21
CA CYS A 1079 18.18 4.26 7.10
C CYS A 1079 17.06 5.32 7.15
N ASP A 1080 16.69 5.76 8.36
CA ASP A 1080 15.64 6.75 8.55
C ASP A 1080 16.12 8.16 8.20
N PHE A 1081 15.62 8.70 7.08
CA PHE A 1081 15.95 10.05 6.61
C PHE A 1081 15.48 11.17 7.57
N ALA A 1082 14.58 10.88 8.52
CA ALA A 1082 14.18 11.83 9.56
C ALA A 1082 15.32 12.16 10.56
N VAL A 1083 16.39 11.34 10.59
CA VAL A 1083 17.56 11.57 11.44
C VAL A 1083 18.25 12.90 11.14
N GLN A 1084 18.22 13.34 9.88
CA GLN A 1084 18.81 14.63 9.46
C GLN A 1084 18.12 15.83 10.13
N GLY A 1085 16.82 15.73 10.41
CA GLY A 1085 16.06 16.75 11.15
C GLY A 1085 16.33 16.72 12.66
N GLN A 1086 16.67 15.55 13.22
CA GLN A 1086 16.99 15.41 14.64
C GLN A 1086 18.43 15.81 14.98
N LEU A 1087 19.34 15.81 14.00
CA LEU A 1087 20.72 16.27 14.13
C LEU A 1087 20.80 17.69 14.69
N GLN A 1088 19.95 18.60 14.22
CA GLN A 1088 19.91 19.98 14.71
C GLN A 1088 19.48 20.07 16.19
N THR A 1089 18.52 19.24 16.60
CA THR A 1089 17.98 19.24 17.96
C THR A 1089 18.93 18.57 18.96
N LYS A 1090 19.70 17.57 18.50
CA LYS A 1090 20.63 16.79 19.34
C LYS A 1090 22.11 17.15 19.14
N ALA A 1091 22.43 18.11 18.27
CA ALA A 1091 23.80 18.55 17.99
C ALA A 1091 24.65 18.86 19.24
N PRO A 1092 24.13 19.52 20.30
CA PRO A 1092 24.93 19.79 21.50
C PRO A 1092 25.36 18.51 22.23
N LEU A 1093 24.46 17.52 22.30
CA LEU A 1093 24.70 16.22 22.94
C LEU A 1093 25.63 15.36 22.08
N LEU A 1094 25.45 15.38 20.77
CA LEU A 1094 26.30 14.67 19.81
C LEU A 1094 27.71 15.26 19.75
N GLN A 1095 27.86 16.58 19.80
CA GLN A 1095 29.17 17.24 19.91
C GLN A 1095 29.85 16.91 21.24
N GLN A 1096 29.09 16.78 22.33
CA GLN A 1096 29.63 16.36 23.62
C GLN A 1096 30.15 14.91 23.61
N VAL A 1097 29.56 14.02 22.80
CA VAL A 1097 29.92 12.59 22.71
C VAL A 1097 30.94 12.28 21.61
N LEU A 1098 30.81 12.92 20.44
CA LEU A 1098 31.64 12.69 19.25
C LEU A 1098 32.84 13.65 19.18
N GLY A 1099 32.80 14.79 19.88
CA GLY A 1099 33.87 15.79 19.87
C GLY A 1099 34.22 16.24 18.45
N GLU A 1100 35.50 16.18 18.10
CA GLU A 1100 36.03 16.54 16.77
C GLU A 1100 35.48 15.64 15.65
N ALA A 1101 34.99 14.44 15.96
CA ALA A 1101 34.41 13.53 14.97
C ALA A 1101 32.97 13.89 14.57
N PHE A 1102 32.35 14.89 15.21
CA PHE A 1102 30.98 15.33 14.91
C PHE A 1102 30.84 15.83 13.47
N GLY A 1103 31.81 16.61 12.97
CA GLY A 1103 31.75 17.12 11.59
C GLY A 1103 31.84 16.02 10.53
N SER A 1104 32.58 14.94 10.79
CA SER A 1104 32.61 13.77 9.90
C SER A 1104 31.30 12.98 9.97
N PHE A 1105 30.71 12.86 11.15
CA PHE A 1105 29.43 12.18 11.36
C PHE A 1105 28.28 12.92 10.67
N GLU A 1106 28.26 14.25 10.73
CA GLU A 1106 27.26 15.08 10.03
C GLU A 1106 27.39 14.97 8.50
N ARG A 1107 28.63 14.92 7.98
CA ARG A 1107 28.90 14.72 6.56
C ARG A 1107 28.42 13.36 6.06
N LYS A 1108 28.70 12.28 6.78
CA LYS A 1108 28.22 10.92 6.45
C LYS A 1108 26.69 10.85 6.40
N ILE A 1109 26.00 11.54 7.30
CA ILE A 1109 24.54 11.61 7.28
C ILE A 1109 24.03 12.46 6.11
N ALA A 1110 24.73 13.54 5.76
CA ALA A 1110 24.41 14.37 4.59
C ALA A 1110 24.64 13.64 3.25
N ASP A 1111 25.64 12.76 3.20
CA ASP A 1111 25.97 11.91 2.04
C ASP A 1111 25.15 10.61 1.99
N PHE A 1112 24.17 10.45 2.91
CA PHE A 1112 23.30 9.27 3.05
C PHE A 1112 24.01 7.95 3.39
N ASP A 1113 25.25 8.02 3.88
CA ASP A 1113 26.00 6.87 4.41
C ASP A 1113 25.63 6.62 5.89
N PHE A 1114 24.38 6.20 6.09
CA PHE A 1114 23.80 6.03 7.43
C PHE A 1114 24.41 4.86 8.21
N GLU A 1115 24.91 3.83 7.52
CA GLU A 1115 25.55 2.68 8.12
C GLU A 1115 26.91 3.06 8.73
N ALA A 1116 27.75 3.78 7.98
CA ALA A 1116 29.03 4.28 8.51
C ALA A 1116 28.85 5.38 9.58
N ALA A 1117 27.74 6.12 9.54
CA ALA A 1117 27.38 7.06 10.60
C ALA A 1117 26.95 6.31 11.89
N ALA A 1118 26.11 5.28 11.77
CA ALA A 1118 25.66 4.46 12.90
C ALA A 1118 26.85 3.79 13.61
N GLU A 1119 27.78 3.20 12.86
CA GLU A 1119 28.99 2.60 13.42
C GLU A 1119 29.84 3.61 14.18
N GLN A 1120 30.00 4.82 13.63
CA GLN A 1120 30.78 5.88 14.25
C GLN A 1120 30.14 6.38 15.56
N LEU A 1121 28.81 6.48 15.60
CA LEU A 1121 28.06 6.81 16.82
C LEU A 1121 28.13 5.69 17.86
N ASP A 1122 28.00 4.43 17.45
CA ASP A 1122 28.11 3.28 18.36
C ASP A 1122 29.51 3.15 18.95
N GLN A 1123 30.55 3.37 18.17
CA GLN A 1123 31.92 3.40 18.68
C GLN A 1123 32.14 4.52 19.70
N ALA A 1124 31.57 5.70 19.47
CA ALA A 1124 31.63 6.81 20.43
C ALA A 1124 30.84 6.52 21.70
N LEU A 1125 29.65 5.92 21.59
CA LEU A 1125 28.84 5.50 22.72
C LEU A 1125 29.47 4.34 23.51
N ALA A 1126 30.22 3.45 22.86
CA ALA A 1126 30.96 2.38 23.51
C ALA A 1126 32.13 2.92 24.35
N ARG A 1127 32.80 3.99 23.90
CA ARG A 1127 33.92 4.65 24.61
C ARG A 1127 33.52 5.39 25.89
N LEU A 1128 32.24 5.69 26.07
CA LEU A 1128 31.69 6.32 27.29
C LEU A 1128 31.51 5.33 28.47
N SER A 1129 32.18 4.16 28.46
CA SER A 1129 32.00 3.07 29.44
C SER A 1129 32.90 3.20 30.66
#